data_AF-A0A2P1UDD5-F1
#
_entry.id   AF-A0A2P1UDD5-F1
#
_cell.length_a   1.000
_cell.length_b   1.000
_cell.length_c   1.000
_cell.angle_alpha   90.00
_cell.angle_beta   90.00
_cell.angle_gamma   90.00
#
_symmetry.space_group_name_H-M   'P 1'
#
loop_
_entity.id
_entity.type
_entity.pdbx_description
1 polymer ?
#
loop_
_entity_poly.entity_id
_entity_poly.type
_entity_poly.pdbx_seq_one_letter_code
_entity_poly.pdbx_strand_id
1 'polypeptide(L)'
;MTSPLLELFYQLRDEQGFLLSIEQYYRVENYLIQKLANDSDIAIQENPNLDNPKIKLLCQALWVKSPKEKEKFDQAWTEMLQLQPEINIEIAKKTPIRHPEESISKIINPMDDRESPSLEITPSGDTPIAPETSFPQIATAIEKRKKITSLDNPDYYPIGIAKLQESWQQLRPLPLESPRQTWDLKATVMATAKRGFFDQIIYQKKQLYRREIIIFIDCSDSMIPFAGFGRIMKQTWANVPHFYFDNLIRDEVLRQENGWESQSLTKVLSNYSPEVTSCLILSDAGAARKRYVEERLSATETLIRRFSRRFSRVAWLNPLPYHRWYGTTAIDIADLAEDIPNFSMFELTTEDWENLITWLKEEAIPPRHFPFNPNQFHQGDNWDEDEDFFSAKSRLRLFEEENEPNTRELAKRAAFPLSLSPNLLYYLRQHQDKNNQAPWYAIADILLSSLVRKIDRELYEMSPDVRKLLLEKLTPEELKSLAYQLQTYIQEQIGDYCSKSVYWQNQQWLALAYLKPSQAVNEIKQVLAEAIKNNNRVRLVRLTALLKNISAALADYEPLLLLNEPIAAYSRGDLNTVGNVLQLSPEDEGTLQKRLIDKVAAIVPYNENLFTAETVLVNKTGQVIERKPVKAYFYDEKLAEVGNRKKAQNYIRMMYIPQGEFWMGTEDEEIERLVKKFDSKVFTRERPQHLVKVPAFYMSQTPITQAQWRAIAATAKIDIDLETNPSSFIGDELPVERVNWYQATEFCKRLSRETKREYRLPSEAEWEYACRAGTKTPFHFGETITGELANYNAGYTYAGEAKGEYRQQTTPVGQFPPNAFGLYDMHGNVWEWCADTWHDNYDGAPTDGSAWIENGNDNRSPLRGVSWYYYPYYCRSAFRDGYHRRGSYYNYYGFRVVCGAGRTV
;
A
#
# COMPACT_ATOMS: atom_id res chain seq x y z
N MET A 1 0.67 29.24 5.33
CA MET A 1 -0.72 28.80 5.55
C MET A 1 -1.21 28.13 4.28
N THR A 2 -2.20 27.24 4.38
CA THR A 2 -2.89 26.56 3.26
C THR A 2 -3.64 27.56 2.39
N SER A 3 -3.78 27.23 1.10
CA SER A 3 -4.50 28.08 0.15
C SER A 3 -6.00 28.13 0.48
N PRO A 4 -6.66 29.30 0.49
CA PRO A 4 -8.11 29.41 0.71
C PRO A 4 -8.93 28.57 -0.27
N LEU A 5 -8.43 28.37 -1.49
CA LEU A 5 -9.04 27.50 -2.50
C LEU A 5 -8.92 26.02 -2.13
N LEU A 6 -7.80 25.63 -1.50
CA LEU A 6 -7.57 24.26 -1.04
C LEU A 6 -8.42 23.95 0.19
N GLU A 7 -8.59 24.90 1.10
CA GLU A 7 -9.49 24.77 2.26
C GLU A 7 -10.95 24.64 1.82
N LEU A 8 -11.40 25.50 0.91
CA LEU A 8 -12.72 25.36 0.30
C LEU A 8 -12.90 23.99 -0.38
N PHE A 9 -11.90 23.50 -1.12
CA PHE A 9 -11.95 22.19 -1.75
C PHE A 9 -12.12 21.06 -0.72
N TYR A 10 -11.39 21.11 0.41
CA TYR A 10 -11.53 20.12 1.48
C TYR A 10 -12.87 20.24 2.22
N GLN A 11 -13.34 21.45 2.50
CA GLN A 11 -14.65 21.69 3.13
C GLN A 11 -15.77 21.11 2.27
N LEU A 12 -15.75 21.35 0.96
CA LEU A 12 -16.73 20.82 0.03
C LEU A 12 -16.68 19.29 -0.06
N ARG A 13 -15.47 18.72 -0.10
CA ARG A 13 -15.27 17.27 -0.29
C ARG A 13 -15.56 16.47 0.99
N ASP A 14 -14.99 16.90 2.12
CA ASP A 14 -14.93 16.11 3.35
C ASP A 14 -16.09 16.43 4.30
N GLU A 15 -16.61 17.66 4.30
CA GLU A 15 -17.72 18.07 5.20
C GLU A 15 -19.06 18.11 4.46
N GLN A 16 -19.09 18.62 3.23
CA GLN A 16 -20.33 18.77 2.46
C GLN A 16 -20.65 17.57 1.56
N GLY A 17 -19.72 16.61 1.47
CA GLY A 17 -19.87 15.32 0.79
C GLY A 17 -19.75 15.40 -0.73
N PHE A 18 -19.08 16.41 -1.29
CA PHE A 18 -18.89 16.51 -2.73
C PHE A 18 -17.91 15.43 -3.22
N LEU A 19 -18.25 14.79 -4.34
CA LEU A 19 -17.36 13.84 -5.02
C LEU A 19 -16.30 14.59 -5.86
N LEU A 20 -15.38 15.29 -5.19
CA LEU A 20 -14.28 16.03 -5.80
C LEU A 20 -12.97 15.26 -5.79
N SER A 21 -12.35 15.09 -6.96
CA SER A 21 -11.02 14.48 -7.08
C SER A 21 -9.91 15.51 -6.90
N ILE A 22 -8.75 15.06 -6.42
CA ILE A 22 -7.55 15.91 -6.28
C ILE A 22 -7.11 16.47 -7.65
N GLU A 23 -7.37 15.73 -8.74
CA GLU A 23 -7.11 16.22 -10.09
C GLU A 23 -8.05 17.39 -10.47
N GLN A 24 -9.31 17.39 -10.02
CA GLN A 24 -10.22 18.52 -10.21
C GLN A 24 -9.75 19.78 -9.45
N TYR A 25 -9.06 19.62 -8.32
CA TYR A 25 -8.36 20.73 -7.66
C TYR A 25 -7.19 21.22 -8.52
N TYR A 26 -6.28 20.32 -8.93
CA TYR A 26 -5.12 20.68 -9.76
C TYR A 26 -5.52 21.27 -11.13
N ARG A 27 -6.69 20.91 -11.66
CA ARG A 27 -7.22 21.50 -12.90
C ARG A 27 -7.64 22.95 -12.71
N VAL A 28 -8.24 23.30 -11.57
CA VAL A 28 -8.54 24.70 -11.22
C VAL A 28 -7.23 25.46 -10.98
N GLU A 29 -6.32 24.89 -10.20
CA GLU A 29 -5.02 25.50 -9.87
C GLU A 29 -4.18 25.76 -11.14
N ASN A 30 -4.05 24.77 -12.02
CA ASN A 30 -3.31 24.92 -13.29
C ASN A 30 -3.99 25.90 -14.24
N TYR A 31 -5.33 25.95 -14.28
CA TYR A 31 -6.05 26.95 -15.08
C TYR A 31 -5.78 28.36 -14.58
N LEU A 32 -5.78 28.55 -13.25
CA LEU A 32 -5.44 29.83 -12.63
C LEU A 32 -3.99 30.22 -12.97
N ILE A 33 -3.04 29.30 -12.83
CA ILE A 33 -1.62 29.53 -13.17
C ILE A 33 -1.45 29.90 -14.65
N GLN A 34 -2.09 29.17 -15.57
CA GLN A 34 -1.93 29.38 -17.02
C GLN A 34 -2.61 30.65 -17.53
N LYS A 35 -3.77 31.03 -16.97
CA LYS A 35 -4.51 32.21 -17.45
C LYS A 35 -4.11 33.50 -16.74
N LEU A 36 -3.63 33.44 -15.49
CA LEU A 36 -3.17 34.60 -14.73
C LEU A 36 -1.72 35.00 -15.07
N ALA A 37 -0.93 34.12 -15.69
CA ALA A 37 0.41 34.47 -16.19
C ALA A 37 0.40 35.52 -17.33
N ASN A 38 -0.76 35.77 -17.96
CA ASN A 38 -0.90 36.71 -19.07
C ASN A 38 -1.50 38.08 -18.70
N ASP A 39 -1.95 38.28 -17.45
CA ASP A 39 -2.43 39.59 -16.96
C ASP A 39 -1.37 40.17 -16.00
N SER A 40 -0.64 41.18 -16.47
CA SER A 40 0.54 41.76 -15.79
C SER A 40 0.24 42.54 -14.50
N ASP A 41 -1.03 42.72 -14.14
CA ASP A 41 -1.44 43.62 -13.05
C ASP A 41 -1.81 42.91 -11.73
N ILE A 42 -1.59 41.59 -11.64
CA ILE A 42 -1.79 40.85 -10.40
C ILE A 42 -0.52 40.07 -10.12
N ALA A 43 0.31 40.63 -9.23
CA ALA A 43 1.44 39.89 -8.67
C ALA A 43 0.94 38.51 -8.20
N ILE A 44 1.60 37.46 -8.67
CA ILE A 44 1.35 36.08 -8.27
C ILE A 44 1.68 35.98 -6.78
N GLN A 45 0.71 36.35 -5.93
CA GLN A 45 0.67 35.88 -4.56
C GLN A 45 0.25 34.42 -4.65
N GLU A 46 0.95 33.56 -3.91
CA GLU A 46 0.80 32.09 -3.88
C GLU A 46 -0.60 31.60 -3.46
N ASN A 47 -1.59 32.50 -3.32
CA ASN A 47 -2.97 32.22 -2.95
C ASN A 47 -3.97 32.93 -3.89
N PRO A 48 -4.85 32.19 -4.60
CA PRO A 48 -5.88 32.80 -5.43
C PRO A 48 -6.92 33.56 -4.57
N ASN A 49 -7.18 34.81 -4.93
CA ASN A 49 -8.17 35.65 -4.24
C ASN A 49 -9.60 35.16 -4.54
N LEU A 50 -10.29 34.61 -3.52
CA LEU A 50 -11.66 34.13 -3.60
C LEU A 50 -12.69 35.26 -3.84
N ASP A 51 -12.33 36.53 -3.67
CA ASP A 51 -13.18 37.68 -4.06
C ASP A 51 -13.41 37.76 -5.58
N ASN A 52 -12.62 37.06 -6.38
CA ASN A 52 -12.75 37.11 -7.84
C ASN A 52 -13.95 36.28 -8.34
N PRO A 53 -14.98 36.90 -8.93
CA PRO A 53 -16.19 36.20 -9.37
C PRO A 53 -15.93 35.18 -10.48
N LYS A 54 -14.84 35.32 -11.25
CA LYS A 54 -14.47 34.35 -12.30
C LYS A 54 -13.96 33.03 -11.69
N ILE A 55 -13.31 33.08 -10.53
CA ILE A 55 -12.83 31.88 -9.82
C ILE A 55 -14.02 31.12 -9.25
N LYS A 56 -14.99 31.84 -8.65
CA LYS A 56 -16.26 31.25 -8.20
C LYS A 56 -16.97 30.50 -9.32
N LEU A 57 -17.12 31.13 -10.49
CA LEU A 57 -17.77 30.52 -11.65
C LEU A 57 -17.01 29.29 -12.17
N LEU A 58 -15.69 29.31 -12.17
CA LEU A 58 -14.86 28.18 -12.58
C LEU A 58 -15.01 26.99 -11.62
N CYS A 59 -14.94 27.25 -10.31
CA CYS A 59 -15.17 26.24 -9.28
C CYS A 59 -16.60 25.69 -9.36
N GLN A 60 -17.62 26.53 -9.54
CA GLN A 60 -19.00 26.06 -9.75
C GLN A 60 -19.10 25.16 -10.98
N ALA A 61 -18.51 25.55 -12.10
CA ALA A 61 -18.56 24.76 -13.33
C ALA A 61 -17.86 23.40 -13.22
N LEU A 62 -16.79 23.30 -12.43
CA LEU A 62 -15.97 22.09 -12.31
C LEU A 62 -16.33 21.20 -11.12
N TRP A 63 -16.85 21.78 -10.04
CA TRP A 63 -17.05 21.09 -8.77
C TRP A 63 -18.54 20.87 -8.42
N VAL A 64 -19.45 21.67 -8.94
CA VAL A 64 -20.90 21.54 -8.66
C VAL A 64 -21.57 20.73 -9.76
N LYS A 65 -22.25 19.64 -9.39
CA LYS A 65 -22.90 18.69 -10.32
C LYS A 65 -24.43 18.66 -10.16
N SER A 66 -24.99 19.31 -9.14
CA SER A 66 -26.44 19.41 -8.93
C SER A 66 -26.90 20.75 -8.34
N PRO A 67 -28.19 21.11 -8.47
CA PRO A 67 -28.74 22.32 -7.83
C PRO A 67 -28.59 22.33 -6.31
N LYS A 68 -28.70 21.17 -5.66
CA LYS A 68 -28.52 21.01 -4.21
C LYS A 68 -27.06 21.19 -3.79
N GLU A 69 -26.11 20.73 -4.60
CA GLU A 69 -24.69 21.02 -4.40
C GLU A 69 -24.39 22.50 -4.63
N LYS A 70 -25.09 23.17 -5.56
CA LYS A 70 -24.89 24.61 -5.79
C LYS A 70 -25.21 25.43 -4.55
N GLU A 71 -26.30 25.13 -3.86
CA GLU A 71 -26.68 25.82 -2.61
C GLU A 71 -25.62 25.62 -1.51
N LYS A 72 -25.16 24.37 -1.32
CA LYS A 72 -24.08 24.06 -0.37
C LYS A 72 -22.75 24.73 -0.73
N PHE A 73 -22.42 24.75 -2.02
CA PHE A 73 -21.23 25.42 -2.54
C PHE A 73 -21.29 26.93 -2.27
N ASP A 74 -22.44 27.55 -2.57
CA ASP A 74 -22.62 28.99 -2.38
C ASP A 74 -22.57 29.39 -0.90
N GLN A 75 -23.07 28.53 0.00
CA GLN A 75 -22.94 28.69 1.44
C GLN A 75 -21.46 28.62 1.89
N ALA A 76 -20.76 27.53 1.57
CA ALA A 76 -19.35 27.35 1.94
C ALA A 76 -18.45 28.46 1.35
N TRP A 77 -18.72 28.89 0.11
CA TRP A 77 -18.03 30.02 -0.51
C TRP A 77 -18.22 31.32 0.27
N THR A 78 -19.44 31.58 0.76
CA THR A 78 -19.76 32.79 1.52
C THR A 78 -19.12 32.78 2.90
N GLU A 79 -19.09 31.63 3.57
CA GLU A 79 -18.38 31.41 4.85
C GLU A 79 -16.88 31.66 4.70
N MET A 80 -16.26 31.17 3.62
CA MET A 80 -14.83 31.40 3.32
C MET A 80 -14.50 32.86 3.03
N LEU A 81 -15.39 33.59 2.35
CA LEU A 81 -15.22 35.04 2.11
C LEU A 81 -15.24 35.86 3.41
N GLN A 82 -16.00 35.43 4.41
CA GLN A 82 -16.07 36.12 5.71
C GLN A 82 -14.81 35.91 6.57
N LEU A 83 -14.07 34.82 6.36
CA LEU A 83 -12.84 34.46 7.10
C LEU A 83 -11.56 35.07 6.50
N GLN A 84 -11.59 35.57 5.25
CA GLN A 84 -10.42 36.14 4.57
C GLN A 84 -9.77 37.37 5.25
N PRO A 85 -10.49 38.32 5.89
CA PRO A 85 -9.87 39.50 6.50
C PRO A 85 -8.94 39.16 7.67
N GLU A 86 -9.27 38.14 8.48
CA GLU A 86 -8.46 37.72 9.63
C GLU A 86 -7.16 37.03 9.18
N ILE A 87 -7.23 36.23 8.11
CA ILE A 87 -6.08 35.56 7.49
C ILE A 87 -5.09 36.58 6.89
N ASN A 88 -5.59 37.65 6.26
CA ASN A 88 -4.74 38.69 5.65
C ASN A 88 -4.06 39.60 6.69
N ILE A 89 -4.67 39.84 7.87
CA ILE A 89 -4.10 40.67 8.95
C ILE A 89 -2.93 39.96 9.67
N GLU A 90 -2.97 38.64 9.82
CA GLU A 90 -1.87 37.88 10.41
C GLU A 90 -0.64 37.78 9.49
N ILE A 91 -0.85 37.71 8.17
CA ILE A 91 0.23 37.66 7.17
C ILE A 91 0.99 38.99 7.14
N ALA A 92 0.29 40.12 7.22
CA ALA A 92 0.90 41.46 7.21
C ALA A 92 1.81 41.74 8.43
N LYS A 93 1.61 41.05 9.57
CA LYS A 93 2.43 41.23 10.79
C LYS A 93 3.75 40.46 10.78
N LYS A 94 3.97 39.52 9.86
CA LYS A 94 5.15 38.61 9.86
C LYS A 94 6.21 38.92 8.79
N THR A 95 6.00 39.90 7.91
CA THR A 95 6.99 40.29 6.90
C THR A 95 7.68 41.60 7.28
N PRO A 96 8.99 41.63 7.59
CA PRO A 96 9.69 42.90 7.72
C PRO A 96 9.82 43.52 6.33
N ILE A 97 9.13 44.63 6.11
CA ILE A 97 9.23 45.45 4.91
C ILE A 97 10.66 46.04 4.87
N ARG A 98 11.52 45.52 3.97
CA ARG A 98 12.67 46.27 3.46
C ARG A 98 12.25 46.96 2.17
N HIS A 99 12.09 48.27 2.24
CA HIS A 99 11.95 49.11 1.05
C HIS A 99 13.28 49.13 0.27
N PRO A 100 13.26 48.92 -1.06
CA PRO A 100 14.42 49.06 -1.91
C PRO A 100 14.49 50.49 -2.46
N GLU A 101 15.01 51.42 -1.69
CA GLU A 101 15.46 52.71 -2.21
C GLU A 101 16.80 53.04 -1.57
N GLU A 102 17.89 52.63 -2.23
CA GLU A 102 19.14 53.38 -2.35
C GLU A 102 20.18 52.51 -3.08
N SER A 103 20.88 53.12 -4.03
CA SER A 103 22.04 52.59 -4.77
C SER A 103 21.78 51.94 -6.14
N ILE A 104 21.06 52.64 -7.02
CA ILE A 104 21.42 52.65 -8.45
C ILE A 104 22.28 53.89 -8.69
N SER A 105 23.60 53.78 -8.50
CA SER A 105 24.59 54.67 -9.13
C SER A 105 26.02 54.23 -8.83
N LYS A 106 26.63 53.48 -9.76
CA LYS A 106 28.07 53.45 -10.11
C LYS A 106 28.22 52.44 -11.27
N ILE A 107 28.09 52.90 -12.52
CA ILE A 107 29.19 53.17 -13.49
C ILE A 107 29.89 51.85 -13.87
N ILE A 108 29.49 51.15 -14.94
CA ILE A 108 29.97 51.22 -16.35
C ILE A 108 31.48 50.90 -16.53
N ASN A 109 31.75 49.64 -16.94
CA ASN A 109 32.71 49.07 -17.93
C ASN A 109 34.26 49.27 -17.80
N PRO A 110 35.13 48.49 -18.51
CA PRO A 110 34.96 47.21 -19.28
C PRO A 110 36.13 46.17 -19.16
N MET A 111 35.99 45.03 -19.87
CA MET A 111 37.01 44.04 -20.34
C MET A 111 37.73 43.15 -19.30
N ASP A 112 37.60 41.82 -19.42
CA ASP A 112 38.66 40.97 -20.00
C ASP A 112 38.15 39.52 -20.27
N ASP A 113 38.76 38.89 -21.27
CA ASP A 113 38.51 37.53 -21.77
C ASP A 113 38.96 36.43 -20.79
N ARG A 114 38.29 35.26 -20.83
CA ARG A 114 38.88 33.90 -21.06
C ARG A 114 38.11 32.75 -20.37
N GLU A 115 37.78 31.78 -21.24
CA GLU A 115 37.91 30.32 -21.10
C GLU A 115 37.14 29.56 -20.01
N SER A 116 36.19 28.74 -20.49
CA SER A 116 35.72 27.50 -19.84
C SER A 116 36.86 26.51 -19.63
N PRO A 117 36.73 25.59 -18.66
CA PRO A 117 36.79 24.19 -19.05
C PRO A 117 35.80 23.26 -18.34
N SER A 118 35.29 22.34 -19.15
CA SER A 118 34.66 21.06 -18.83
C SER A 118 35.60 20.14 -18.02
N LEU A 119 35.04 19.40 -17.06
CA LEU A 119 35.72 18.29 -16.40
C LEU A 119 34.92 16.99 -16.56
N GLU A 120 35.57 16.05 -17.23
CA GLU A 120 35.24 14.64 -17.38
C GLU A 120 35.35 13.91 -16.04
N ILE A 121 34.48 12.92 -15.80
CA ILE A 121 34.61 11.94 -14.71
C ILE A 121 34.91 10.59 -15.36
N THR A 122 36.07 10.03 -15.02
CA THR A 122 36.52 8.68 -15.36
C THR A 122 35.87 7.63 -14.44
N PRO A 123 35.56 6.41 -14.95
CA PRO A 123 35.10 5.29 -14.12
C PRO A 123 36.26 4.31 -13.82
N SER A 124 36.37 3.82 -12.58
CA SER A 124 36.92 2.48 -12.32
C SER A 124 36.57 1.98 -10.91
N GLY A 125 36.25 0.68 -10.81
CA GLY A 125 36.19 -0.03 -9.53
C GLY A 125 35.23 -1.21 -9.40
N ASP A 126 34.98 -1.98 -10.47
CA ASP A 126 34.22 -3.24 -10.38
C ASP A 126 35.07 -4.37 -9.78
N THR A 127 34.56 -5.01 -8.72
CA THR A 127 34.94 -6.38 -8.35
C THR A 127 33.76 -7.30 -8.66
N PRO A 128 33.92 -8.37 -9.47
CA PRO A 128 32.79 -9.17 -9.92
C PRO A 128 32.42 -10.22 -8.87
N ILE A 129 31.17 -10.17 -8.40
CA ILE A 129 30.54 -11.28 -7.67
C ILE A 129 29.80 -12.14 -8.71
N ALA A 130 30.07 -13.44 -8.68
CA ALA A 130 29.56 -14.43 -9.63
C ALA A 130 28.02 -14.55 -9.61
N PRO A 131 27.37 -14.76 -10.77
CA PRO A 131 25.94 -15.01 -10.84
C PRO A 131 25.63 -16.50 -10.64
N GLU A 132 24.84 -16.84 -9.62
CA GLU A 132 24.19 -18.13 -9.56
C GLU A 132 22.71 -18.03 -9.96
N THR A 133 22.36 -18.94 -10.88
CA THR A 133 21.04 -19.37 -11.34
C THR A 133 20.34 -18.54 -12.43
N SER A 134 20.44 -19.12 -13.63
CA SER A 134 19.79 -18.76 -14.89
C SER A 134 18.28 -19.01 -14.88
N PHE A 135 17.50 -18.04 -15.36
CA PHE A 135 16.24 -18.28 -16.07
C PHE A 135 16.39 -17.79 -17.51
N PRO A 136 16.26 -18.64 -18.56
CA PRO A 136 16.65 -18.28 -19.93
C PRO A 136 15.55 -17.53 -20.72
N GLN A 137 16.00 -16.68 -21.66
CA GLN A 137 15.36 -16.37 -22.97
C GLN A 137 14.10 -15.46 -23.04
N ILE A 138 14.02 -14.36 -22.29
CA ILE A 138 12.98 -13.31 -22.55
C ILE A 138 13.57 -12.00 -23.13
N ALA A 139 14.86 -11.74 -22.93
CA ALA A 139 15.50 -10.46 -23.28
C ALA A 139 15.48 -10.13 -24.79
N THR A 140 15.46 -11.12 -25.68
CA THR A 140 15.68 -10.88 -27.13
C THR A 140 14.41 -10.50 -27.91
N ALA A 141 13.22 -10.58 -27.29
CA ALA A 141 11.95 -10.22 -27.95
C ALA A 141 11.49 -8.77 -27.69
N ILE A 142 12.00 -8.14 -26.63
CA ILE A 142 11.50 -6.85 -26.12
C ILE A 142 12.08 -5.65 -26.90
N GLU A 143 13.30 -5.76 -27.43
CA GLU A 143 13.96 -4.62 -28.11
C GLU A 143 13.33 -4.21 -29.45
N LYS A 144 12.51 -5.07 -30.09
CA LYS A 144 11.96 -4.77 -31.43
C LYS A 144 10.61 -4.04 -31.45
N ARG A 145 9.97 -3.77 -30.31
CA ARG A 145 8.59 -3.23 -30.25
C ARG A 145 8.46 -1.80 -29.69
N LYS A 146 9.52 -1.00 -29.73
CA LYS A 146 9.45 0.43 -29.37
C LYS A 146 8.90 1.28 -30.52
N LYS A 147 7.56 1.40 -30.64
CA LYS A 147 6.83 2.59 -31.19
C LYS A 147 5.31 2.39 -31.27
N ILE A 148 4.68 2.10 -30.15
CA ILE A 148 3.28 2.46 -29.86
C ILE A 148 3.33 3.12 -28.49
N THR A 149 2.53 4.16 -28.25
CA THR A 149 2.52 4.94 -26.99
C THR A 149 2.66 4.00 -25.79
N SER A 150 3.65 4.26 -24.91
CA SER A 150 4.28 3.32 -23.96
C SER A 150 3.38 2.67 -22.89
N LEU A 151 2.06 2.72 -23.05
CA LEU A 151 1.08 2.10 -22.17
C LEU A 151 0.08 1.20 -22.91
N ASP A 152 -0.17 1.40 -24.21
CA ASP A 152 -1.22 0.69 -24.95
C ASP A 152 -0.62 -0.48 -25.75
N ASN A 153 -0.64 -1.68 -25.18
CA ASN A 153 -0.10 -2.89 -25.83
C ASN A 153 -1.18 -3.56 -26.70
N PRO A 154 -0.96 -3.75 -28.01
CA PRO A 154 -1.92 -4.41 -28.90
C PRO A 154 -2.15 -5.89 -28.57
N ASP A 155 -1.20 -6.56 -27.90
CA ASP A 155 -1.32 -7.97 -27.53
C ASP A 155 -2.32 -8.22 -26.38
N TYR A 156 -2.92 -7.16 -25.83
CA TYR A 156 -3.97 -7.27 -24.82
C TYR A 156 -5.33 -7.65 -25.41
N TYR A 157 -5.53 -7.39 -26.71
CA TYR A 157 -6.81 -7.57 -27.38
C TYR A 157 -6.71 -8.72 -28.41
N PRO A 158 -7.85 -9.33 -28.79
CA PRO A 158 -7.87 -10.34 -29.86
C PRO A 158 -7.36 -9.81 -31.20
N ILE A 159 -7.50 -8.50 -31.44
CA ILE A 159 -7.11 -7.84 -32.69
C ILE A 159 -5.86 -6.98 -32.44
N GLY A 160 -4.72 -7.44 -32.96
CA GLY A 160 -3.45 -6.71 -32.91
C GLY A 160 -3.28 -5.69 -34.05
N ILE A 161 -2.20 -4.91 -33.99
CA ILE A 161 -1.92 -3.83 -34.97
C ILE A 161 -1.74 -4.35 -36.39
N ALA A 162 -1.10 -5.49 -36.59
CA ALA A 162 -0.91 -6.05 -37.93
C ALA A 162 -2.26 -6.28 -38.62
N LYS A 163 -3.25 -6.82 -37.90
CA LYS A 163 -4.61 -7.03 -38.41
C LYS A 163 -5.34 -5.71 -38.62
N LEU A 164 -5.22 -4.74 -37.70
CA LEU A 164 -5.78 -3.39 -37.89
C LEU A 164 -5.22 -2.68 -39.14
N GLN A 165 -3.92 -2.83 -39.40
CA GLN A 165 -3.25 -2.28 -40.58
C GLN A 165 -3.70 -2.98 -41.87
N GLU A 166 -3.78 -4.31 -41.85
CA GLU A 166 -4.30 -5.11 -42.96
C GLU A 166 -5.74 -4.68 -43.30
N SER A 167 -6.61 -4.62 -42.29
CA SER A 167 -7.99 -4.16 -42.41
C SER A 167 -8.08 -2.73 -42.98
N TRP A 168 -7.22 -1.83 -42.52
CA TRP A 168 -7.16 -0.47 -43.09
C TRP A 168 -6.78 -0.48 -44.56
N GLN A 169 -5.81 -1.29 -44.97
CA GLN A 169 -5.44 -1.42 -46.39
C GLN A 169 -6.59 -1.94 -47.24
N GLN A 170 -7.37 -2.89 -46.72
CA GLN A 170 -8.54 -3.43 -47.40
C GLN A 170 -9.70 -2.43 -47.50
N LEU A 171 -9.85 -1.55 -46.52
CA LEU A 171 -10.89 -0.51 -46.48
C LEU A 171 -10.47 0.78 -47.17
N ARG A 172 -9.16 0.95 -47.44
CA ARG A 172 -8.62 2.15 -48.07
C ARG A 172 -9.25 2.34 -49.45
N PRO A 173 -9.74 3.54 -49.79
CA PRO A 173 -10.19 3.82 -51.14
C PRO A 173 -9.00 3.70 -52.10
N LEU A 174 -8.92 2.58 -52.82
CA LEU A 174 -8.04 2.48 -53.98
C LEU A 174 -8.57 3.46 -55.04
N PRO A 175 -7.70 4.21 -55.74
CA PRO A 175 -8.12 4.98 -56.90
C PRO A 175 -8.48 3.98 -58.02
N LEU A 176 -9.71 3.48 -58.02
CA LEU A 176 -10.24 2.75 -59.16
C LEU A 176 -10.56 3.79 -60.25
N GLU A 177 -9.68 3.87 -61.24
CA GLU A 177 -9.99 4.57 -62.48
C GLU A 177 -11.15 3.84 -63.16
N SER A 178 -12.31 4.50 -63.30
CA SER A 178 -13.37 3.96 -64.15
C SER A 178 -12.96 4.11 -65.61
N PRO A 179 -13.15 3.09 -66.46
CA PRO A 179 -13.04 3.25 -67.91
C PRO A 179 -14.18 4.12 -68.49
N ARG A 180 -15.21 4.45 -67.71
CA ARG A 180 -16.35 5.27 -68.17
C ARG A 180 -16.10 6.77 -67.94
N GLN A 181 -16.15 7.50 -69.04
CA GLN A 181 -16.04 8.95 -69.11
C GLN A 181 -17.42 9.60 -68.91
N THR A 182 -17.53 10.57 -67.99
CA THR A 182 -18.74 11.36 -67.74
C THR A 182 -18.56 12.79 -68.22
N TRP A 183 -19.61 13.40 -68.77
CA TRP A 183 -19.57 14.78 -69.26
C TRP A 183 -19.24 15.77 -68.13
N ASP A 184 -18.11 16.47 -68.23
CA ASP A 184 -17.83 17.65 -67.41
C ASP A 184 -18.46 18.87 -68.08
N LEU A 185 -19.73 19.12 -67.74
CA LEU A 185 -20.50 20.25 -68.25
C LEU A 185 -19.79 21.58 -67.96
N LYS A 186 -19.16 21.73 -66.80
CA LYS A 186 -18.54 22.98 -66.38
C LYS A 186 -17.29 23.27 -67.19
N ALA A 187 -16.39 22.30 -67.36
CA ALA A 187 -15.21 22.44 -68.20
C ALA A 187 -15.60 22.63 -69.68
N THR A 188 -16.61 21.91 -70.16
CA THR A 188 -17.13 22.06 -71.53
C THR A 188 -17.66 23.47 -71.76
N VAL A 189 -18.45 24.01 -70.81
CA VAL A 189 -18.98 25.39 -70.88
C VAL A 189 -17.85 26.41 -70.80
N MET A 190 -16.86 26.23 -69.92
CA MET A 190 -15.71 27.14 -69.83
C MET A 190 -14.84 27.13 -71.09
N ALA A 191 -14.58 25.96 -71.67
CA ALA A 191 -13.82 25.84 -72.91
C ALA A 191 -14.58 26.45 -74.10
N THR A 192 -15.90 26.22 -74.17
CA THR A 192 -16.78 26.83 -75.16
C THR A 192 -16.83 28.34 -75.01
N ALA A 193 -16.99 28.85 -73.79
CA ALA A 193 -16.99 30.28 -73.50
C ALA A 193 -15.65 30.95 -73.82
N LYS A 194 -14.54 30.25 -73.60
CA LYS A 194 -13.18 30.76 -73.89
C LYS A 194 -12.85 30.75 -75.39
N ARG A 195 -13.39 29.80 -76.15
CA ARG A 195 -13.15 29.67 -77.60
C ARG A 195 -14.19 30.38 -78.46
N GLY A 196 -15.37 30.68 -77.91
CA GLY A 196 -16.46 31.38 -78.59
C GLY A 196 -17.40 30.49 -79.41
N PHE A 197 -17.16 29.19 -79.50
CA PHE A 197 -18.03 28.21 -80.15
C PHE A 197 -17.87 26.81 -79.53
N PHE A 198 -18.92 25.98 -79.62
CA PHE A 198 -18.94 24.63 -79.05
C PHE A 198 -18.26 23.64 -80.01
N ASP A 199 -17.11 23.12 -79.59
CA ASP A 199 -16.27 22.21 -80.39
C ASP A 199 -16.51 20.74 -79.99
N GLN A 200 -16.30 20.42 -78.71
CA GLN A 200 -16.41 19.05 -78.21
C GLN A 200 -16.84 19.03 -76.73
N ILE A 201 -17.52 17.94 -76.35
CA ILE A 201 -17.82 17.64 -74.96
C ILE A 201 -16.51 17.26 -74.25
N ILE A 202 -16.16 17.99 -73.19
CA ILE A 202 -15.06 17.60 -72.31
C ILE A 202 -15.60 16.55 -71.35
N TYR A 203 -15.02 15.35 -71.44
CA TYR A 203 -15.32 14.28 -70.52
C TYR A 203 -14.28 14.25 -69.39
N GLN A 204 -14.75 14.11 -68.15
CA GLN A 204 -13.90 13.73 -67.03
C GLN A 204 -14.02 12.23 -66.79
N LYS A 205 -12.92 11.58 -66.40
CA LYS A 205 -12.96 10.19 -65.91
C LYS A 205 -13.86 10.14 -64.68
N LYS A 206 -14.82 9.21 -64.63
CA LYS A 206 -15.65 9.02 -63.42
C LYS A 206 -14.73 8.47 -62.32
N GLN A 207 -14.49 9.24 -61.26
CA GLN A 207 -13.93 8.66 -60.04
C GLN A 207 -14.98 7.70 -59.48
N LEU A 208 -14.66 6.41 -59.41
CA LEU A 208 -15.44 5.48 -58.59
C LEU A 208 -15.28 5.97 -57.15
N TYR A 209 -16.42 6.16 -56.48
CA TYR A 209 -16.50 6.90 -55.23
C TYR A 209 -15.47 6.38 -54.21
N ARG A 210 -14.70 7.31 -53.64
CA ARG A 210 -13.97 7.08 -52.39
C ARG A 210 -15.00 6.62 -51.37
N ARG A 211 -14.94 5.36 -50.94
CA ARG A 211 -15.70 4.92 -49.78
C ARG A 211 -15.10 5.59 -48.54
N GLU A 212 -15.93 6.29 -47.78
CA GLU A 212 -15.55 7.01 -46.58
C GLU A 212 -16.00 6.24 -45.34
N ILE A 213 -15.21 6.31 -44.28
CA ILE A 213 -15.53 5.66 -43.00
C ILE A 213 -15.54 6.74 -41.94
N ILE A 214 -16.52 6.70 -41.03
CA ILE A 214 -16.56 7.54 -39.83
C ILE A 214 -16.65 6.64 -38.61
N ILE A 215 -15.94 7.01 -37.56
CA ILE A 215 -15.88 6.23 -36.33
C ILE A 215 -16.45 7.02 -35.16
N PHE A 216 -17.36 6.40 -34.41
CA PHE A 216 -17.84 6.90 -33.13
C PHE A 216 -17.34 5.98 -32.02
N ILE A 217 -16.66 6.55 -31.03
CA ILE A 217 -16.08 5.81 -29.90
C ILE A 217 -16.78 6.25 -28.62
N ASP A 218 -17.36 5.30 -27.91
CA ASP A 218 -17.91 5.53 -26.59
C ASP A 218 -16.78 5.71 -25.57
N CYS A 219 -16.78 6.86 -24.87
CA CYS A 219 -15.81 7.21 -23.84
C CYS A 219 -16.42 7.17 -22.43
N SER A 220 -17.56 6.51 -22.27
CA SER A 220 -18.19 6.30 -20.97
C SER A 220 -17.36 5.40 -20.05
N ASP A 221 -17.72 5.39 -18.78
CA ASP A 221 -17.01 4.63 -17.75
C ASP A 221 -17.03 3.11 -17.98
N SER A 222 -18.04 2.57 -18.67
CA SER A 222 -18.07 1.14 -19.05
C SER A 222 -17.03 0.79 -20.12
N MET A 223 -16.53 1.78 -20.86
CA MET A 223 -15.57 1.60 -21.93
C MET A 223 -14.11 1.81 -21.51
N ILE A 224 -13.86 2.28 -20.28
CA ILE A 224 -12.50 2.45 -19.74
C ILE A 224 -11.64 1.15 -19.85
N PRO A 225 -12.16 -0.05 -19.54
CA PRO A 225 -11.43 -1.31 -19.76
C PRO A 225 -10.90 -1.49 -21.19
N PHE A 226 -11.55 -0.88 -22.19
CA PHE A 226 -11.28 -1.06 -23.61
C PHE A 226 -10.76 0.22 -24.29
N ALA A 227 -10.54 1.30 -23.54
CA ALA A 227 -10.14 2.59 -24.09
C ALA A 227 -8.81 2.52 -24.85
N GLY A 228 -7.87 1.67 -24.39
CA GLY A 228 -6.60 1.42 -25.07
C GLY A 228 -6.79 0.87 -26.49
N PHE A 229 -7.78 -0.02 -26.71
CA PHE A 229 -8.11 -0.51 -28.05
C PHE A 229 -8.58 0.61 -28.97
N GLY A 230 -9.47 1.48 -28.48
CA GLY A 230 -9.94 2.66 -29.21
C GLY A 230 -8.79 3.61 -29.60
N ARG A 231 -7.80 3.80 -28.71
CA ARG A 231 -6.59 4.59 -28.99
C ARG A 231 -5.71 3.93 -30.05
N ILE A 232 -5.46 2.62 -29.94
CA ILE A 232 -4.67 1.85 -30.92
C ILE A 232 -5.34 1.93 -32.30
N MET A 233 -6.66 1.77 -32.36
CA MET A 233 -7.44 1.89 -33.59
C MET A 233 -7.32 3.31 -34.18
N LYS A 234 -7.52 4.36 -33.37
CA LYS A 234 -7.35 5.75 -33.81
C LYS A 234 -5.94 6.06 -34.33
N GLN A 235 -4.91 5.57 -33.65
CA GLN A 235 -3.52 5.76 -34.08
C GLN A 235 -3.24 5.03 -35.39
N THR A 236 -3.74 3.80 -35.53
CA THR A 236 -3.54 3.00 -36.75
C THR A 236 -4.32 3.57 -37.93
N TRP A 237 -5.52 4.09 -37.69
CA TRP A 237 -6.43 4.65 -38.70
C TRP A 237 -6.45 6.19 -38.66
N ALA A 238 -5.30 6.84 -38.45
CA ALA A 238 -5.19 8.28 -38.16
C ALA A 238 -5.87 9.24 -39.17
N ASN A 239 -6.10 8.81 -40.41
CA ASN A 239 -6.74 9.60 -41.46
C ASN A 239 -8.27 9.46 -41.51
N VAL A 240 -8.85 8.61 -40.65
CA VAL A 240 -10.30 8.40 -40.55
C VAL A 240 -10.86 9.43 -39.54
N PRO A 241 -11.98 10.09 -39.83
CA PRO A 241 -12.67 10.93 -38.85
C PRO A 241 -13.15 10.11 -37.63
N HIS A 242 -12.75 10.53 -36.43
CA HIS A 242 -13.17 9.93 -35.17
C HIS A 242 -13.92 10.96 -34.33
N PHE A 243 -15.05 10.55 -33.75
CA PHE A 243 -15.85 11.31 -32.80
C PHE A 243 -16.09 10.49 -31.55
N TYR A 244 -16.27 11.14 -30.42
CA TYR A 244 -16.52 10.49 -29.14
C TYR A 244 -17.90 10.84 -28.60
N PHE A 245 -18.47 9.95 -27.81
CA PHE A 245 -19.74 10.17 -27.11
C PHE A 245 -19.72 9.48 -25.75
N ASP A 246 -20.59 9.91 -24.86
CA ASP A 246 -20.73 9.30 -23.54
C ASP A 246 -22.02 8.48 -23.49
N ASN A 247 -21.88 7.15 -23.59
CA ASN A 247 -22.93 6.12 -23.43
C ASN A 247 -24.06 6.14 -24.48
N LEU A 248 -24.56 7.30 -24.90
CA LEU A 248 -25.53 7.48 -25.97
C LEU A 248 -25.10 8.61 -26.90
N ILE A 249 -25.12 8.39 -28.21
CA ILE A 249 -24.90 9.44 -29.20
C ILE A 249 -26.16 10.34 -29.23
N ARG A 250 -26.02 11.55 -28.70
CA ARG A 250 -27.06 12.60 -28.69
C ARG A 250 -26.84 13.57 -29.86
N ASP A 251 -27.50 14.73 -29.82
CA ASP A 251 -27.34 15.75 -30.86
C ASP A 251 -25.98 16.47 -30.86
N GLU A 252 -25.11 16.19 -29.87
CA GLU A 252 -23.72 16.63 -29.81
C GLU A 252 -22.76 15.45 -29.65
N VAL A 253 -21.62 15.54 -30.33
CA VAL A 253 -20.50 14.59 -30.25
C VAL A 253 -19.20 15.32 -29.99
N LEU A 254 -18.26 14.66 -29.33
CA LEU A 254 -16.99 15.23 -28.91
C LEU A 254 -15.90 14.98 -29.98
N ARG A 255 -15.02 15.95 -30.20
CA ARG A 255 -13.87 15.82 -31.12
C ARG A 255 -12.67 15.12 -30.48
N GLN A 256 -12.62 15.16 -29.17
CA GLN A 256 -11.53 14.61 -28.38
C GLN A 256 -12.07 13.83 -27.19
N GLU A 257 -11.33 12.80 -26.78
CA GLU A 257 -11.68 11.92 -25.65
C GLU A 257 -11.88 12.73 -24.34
N ASN A 258 -11.14 13.83 -24.19
CA ASN A 258 -11.11 14.69 -23.00
C ASN A 258 -12.34 15.62 -22.85
N GLY A 259 -13.20 15.74 -23.87
CA GLY A 259 -14.50 16.41 -23.79
C GLY A 259 -14.50 17.95 -23.91
N TRP A 260 -13.39 18.59 -24.28
CA TRP A 260 -13.31 20.07 -24.33
C TRP A 260 -13.92 20.69 -25.59
N GLU A 261 -14.12 19.89 -26.64
CA GLU A 261 -14.65 20.36 -27.92
C GLU A 261 -15.82 19.45 -28.34
N SER A 262 -17.04 20.01 -28.35
CA SER A 262 -18.22 19.35 -28.91
C SER A 262 -18.59 19.93 -30.28
N GLN A 263 -19.30 19.14 -31.06
CA GLN A 263 -19.85 19.53 -32.35
C GLN A 263 -21.24 18.93 -32.52
N SER A 264 -22.16 19.69 -33.11
CA SER A 264 -23.49 19.19 -33.47
C SER A 264 -23.39 18.00 -34.43
N LEU A 265 -24.05 16.90 -34.06
CA LEU A 265 -24.15 15.68 -34.86
C LEU A 265 -24.76 15.98 -36.24
N THR A 266 -25.77 16.85 -36.33
CA THR A 266 -26.38 17.24 -37.61
C THR A 266 -25.36 17.90 -38.55
N LYS A 267 -24.44 18.71 -38.01
CA LYS A 267 -23.36 19.33 -38.77
C LYS A 267 -22.26 18.33 -39.15
N VAL A 268 -22.02 17.31 -38.32
CA VAL A 268 -21.11 16.20 -38.68
C VAL A 268 -21.71 15.44 -39.86
N LEU A 269 -22.96 15.00 -39.73
CA LEU A 269 -23.66 14.20 -40.74
C LEU A 269 -23.88 14.94 -42.07
N SER A 270 -23.98 16.28 -42.06
CA SER A 270 -24.15 17.06 -43.30
C SER A 270 -22.90 17.08 -44.21
N ASN A 271 -21.73 16.73 -43.68
CA ASN A 271 -20.48 16.79 -44.43
C ASN A 271 -20.22 15.53 -45.28
N TYR A 272 -21.05 14.49 -45.14
CA TYR A 272 -20.82 13.18 -45.72
C TYR A 272 -22.02 12.71 -46.55
N SER A 273 -21.74 11.94 -47.61
CA SER A 273 -22.77 11.45 -48.54
C SER A 273 -23.26 10.06 -48.12
N PRO A 274 -24.59 9.84 -48.01
CA PRO A 274 -25.16 8.56 -47.59
C PRO A 274 -24.83 7.37 -48.49
N GLU A 275 -24.57 7.61 -49.77
CA GLU A 275 -24.35 6.54 -50.76
C GLU A 275 -22.96 5.90 -50.67
N VAL A 276 -22.02 6.52 -49.97
CA VAL A 276 -20.58 6.16 -50.04
C VAL A 276 -19.90 6.13 -48.68
N THR A 277 -20.63 6.46 -47.61
CA THR A 277 -20.08 6.57 -46.25
C THR A 277 -20.58 5.44 -45.37
N SER A 278 -19.66 4.68 -44.78
CA SER A 278 -19.94 3.67 -43.77
C SER A 278 -19.65 4.22 -42.37
N CYS A 279 -20.41 3.77 -41.38
CA CYS A 279 -20.26 4.17 -39.98
C CYS A 279 -19.80 2.97 -39.15
N LEU A 280 -18.81 3.18 -38.27
CA LEU A 280 -18.37 2.22 -37.26
C LEU A 280 -18.58 2.83 -35.86
N ILE A 281 -19.33 2.14 -35.01
CA ILE A 281 -19.55 2.51 -33.61
C ILE A 281 -18.80 1.52 -32.72
N LEU A 282 -17.95 2.00 -31.81
CA LEU A 282 -17.28 1.18 -30.79
C LEU A 282 -17.91 1.49 -29.42
N SER A 283 -18.69 0.54 -28.87
CA SER A 283 -19.37 0.69 -27.57
C SER A 283 -19.78 -0.68 -27.02
N ASP A 284 -19.81 -0.82 -25.70
CA ASP A 284 -20.22 -2.04 -25.00
C ASP A 284 -21.73 -2.31 -25.07
N ALA A 285 -22.53 -1.33 -25.52
CA ALA A 285 -24.00 -1.43 -25.60
C ALA A 285 -24.68 -1.82 -24.27
N GLY A 286 -24.01 -1.64 -23.13
CA GLY A 286 -24.47 -2.04 -21.79
C GLY A 286 -24.03 -3.42 -21.33
N ALA A 287 -23.34 -4.20 -22.18
CA ALA A 287 -22.86 -5.53 -21.84
C ALA A 287 -21.78 -5.51 -20.74
N ALA A 288 -20.95 -4.46 -20.64
CA ALA A 288 -19.83 -4.44 -19.70
C ALA A 288 -20.30 -4.39 -18.24
N ARG A 289 -21.44 -3.74 -17.99
CA ARG A 289 -22.06 -3.63 -16.66
C ARG A 289 -23.11 -4.71 -16.40
N LYS A 290 -23.32 -5.65 -17.31
CA LYS A 290 -24.36 -6.69 -17.23
C LYS A 290 -25.75 -6.11 -16.93
N ARG A 291 -26.11 -4.95 -17.50
CA ARG A 291 -27.34 -4.20 -17.16
C ARG A 291 -28.28 -4.03 -18.35
N TYR A 292 -29.56 -4.23 -18.09
CA TYR A 292 -30.65 -3.89 -19.00
C TYR A 292 -31.18 -2.48 -18.72
N VAL A 293 -31.33 -1.65 -19.75
CA VAL A 293 -31.90 -0.30 -19.66
C VAL A 293 -32.80 -0.04 -20.88
N GLU A 294 -34.11 -0.13 -20.68
CA GLU A 294 -35.11 0.00 -21.76
C GLU A 294 -35.07 1.36 -22.47
N GLU A 295 -34.93 2.46 -21.71
CA GLU A 295 -34.80 3.82 -22.28
C GLU A 295 -33.61 3.95 -23.22
N ARG A 296 -32.51 3.23 -22.93
CA ARG A 296 -31.31 3.19 -23.77
C ARG A 296 -31.59 2.48 -25.08
N LEU A 297 -32.33 1.36 -25.05
CA LEU A 297 -32.70 0.62 -26.24
C LEU A 297 -33.49 1.50 -27.21
N SER A 298 -34.56 2.13 -26.71
CA SER A 298 -35.43 3.00 -27.54
C SER A 298 -34.67 4.17 -28.16
N ALA A 299 -33.79 4.82 -27.39
CA ALA A 299 -32.96 5.92 -27.89
C ALA A 299 -31.92 5.44 -28.92
N THR A 300 -31.33 4.26 -28.72
CA THR A 300 -30.35 3.65 -29.62
C THR A 300 -31.00 3.21 -30.93
N GLU A 301 -32.19 2.61 -30.87
CA GLU A 301 -32.96 2.25 -32.06
C GLU A 301 -33.27 3.48 -32.92
N THR A 302 -33.75 4.56 -32.28
CA THR A 302 -34.03 5.83 -32.96
C THR A 302 -32.79 6.38 -33.67
N LEU A 303 -31.63 6.32 -33.00
CA LEU A 303 -30.35 6.72 -33.55
C LEU A 303 -29.93 5.82 -34.73
N ILE A 304 -30.00 4.48 -34.58
CA ILE A 304 -29.61 3.54 -35.63
C ILE A 304 -30.49 3.76 -36.86
N ARG A 305 -31.82 3.91 -36.70
CA ARG A 305 -32.72 4.24 -37.82
C ARG A 305 -32.36 5.58 -38.49
N ARG A 306 -31.90 6.57 -37.72
CA ARG A 306 -31.39 7.85 -38.25
C ARG A 306 -30.08 7.65 -39.02
N PHE A 307 -29.16 6.82 -38.51
CA PHE A 307 -27.87 6.50 -39.12
C PHE A 307 -28.03 5.67 -40.39
N SER A 308 -28.92 4.69 -40.39
CA SER A 308 -29.26 3.86 -41.54
C SER A 308 -29.81 4.64 -42.74
N ARG A 309 -30.34 5.85 -42.52
CA ARG A 309 -30.75 6.76 -43.62
C ARG A 309 -29.61 7.63 -44.14
N ARG A 310 -28.48 7.67 -43.44
CA ARG A 310 -27.35 8.59 -43.67
C ARG A 310 -26.03 7.89 -43.96
N PHE A 311 -25.96 6.58 -43.80
CA PHE A 311 -24.79 5.75 -44.07
C PHE A 311 -25.21 4.54 -44.90
N SER A 312 -24.32 4.09 -45.79
CA SER A 312 -24.58 2.91 -46.61
C SER A 312 -24.55 1.63 -45.77
N ARG A 313 -23.65 1.58 -44.77
CA ARG A 313 -23.58 0.54 -43.73
C ARG A 313 -23.34 1.15 -42.36
N VAL A 314 -23.98 0.59 -41.35
CA VAL A 314 -23.74 0.88 -39.93
C VAL A 314 -23.23 -0.40 -39.28
N ALA A 315 -22.00 -0.35 -38.77
CA ALA A 315 -21.38 -1.45 -38.02
C ALA A 315 -21.25 -1.03 -36.57
N TRP A 316 -21.69 -1.89 -35.65
CA TRP A 316 -21.44 -1.72 -34.21
C TRP A 316 -20.44 -2.76 -33.77
N LEU A 317 -19.32 -2.36 -33.19
CA LEU A 317 -18.33 -3.26 -32.61
C LEU A 317 -18.46 -3.22 -31.10
N ASN A 318 -18.94 -4.33 -30.53
CA ASN A 318 -18.93 -4.53 -29.09
C ASN A 318 -17.60 -5.19 -28.71
N PRO A 319 -16.81 -4.60 -27.79
CA PRO A 319 -15.65 -5.29 -27.29
C PRO A 319 -16.02 -6.65 -26.69
N LEU A 320 -17.12 -6.77 -25.95
CA LEU A 320 -17.42 -8.01 -25.23
C LEU A 320 -17.91 -9.13 -26.17
N PRO A 321 -17.57 -10.39 -25.86
CA PRO A 321 -18.03 -11.53 -26.63
C PRO A 321 -19.55 -11.72 -26.48
N TYR A 322 -20.16 -12.34 -27.49
CA TYR A 322 -21.59 -12.45 -27.66
C TYR A 322 -22.32 -13.09 -26.46
N HIS A 323 -21.72 -14.10 -25.83
CA HIS A 323 -22.32 -14.73 -24.64
C HIS A 323 -22.52 -13.75 -23.46
N ARG A 324 -21.86 -12.59 -23.45
CA ARG A 324 -22.02 -11.54 -22.44
C ARG A 324 -23.13 -10.54 -22.77
N TRP A 325 -23.75 -10.61 -23.94
CA TRP A 325 -24.81 -9.69 -24.35
C TRP A 325 -26.17 -10.09 -23.76
N TYR A 326 -26.36 -11.38 -23.47
CA TYR A 326 -27.60 -11.91 -22.90
C TYR A 326 -27.99 -11.25 -21.57
N GLY A 327 -29.27 -10.94 -21.41
CA GLY A 327 -29.80 -10.27 -20.22
C GLY A 327 -29.39 -8.80 -20.10
N THR A 328 -28.77 -8.23 -21.13
CA THR A 328 -28.34 -6.83 -21.18
C THR A 328 -28.98 -6.11 -22.37
N THR A 329 -28.86 -4.79 -22.43
CA THR A 329 -29.38 -4.02 -23.57
C THR A 329 -28.69 -4.39 -24.90
N ALA A 330 -27.51 -5.01 -24.85
CA ALA A 330 -26.71 -5.33 -26.02
C ALA A 330 -27.35 -6.40 -26.92
N ILE A 331 -28.10 -7.36 -26.36
CA ILE A 331 -28.75 -8.40 -27.17
C ILE A 331 -29.87 -7.81 -28.03
N ASP A 332 -30.76 -7.03 -27.42
CA ASP A 332 -31.85 -6.37 -28.14
C ASP A 332 -31.33 -5.38 -29.19
N ILE A 333 -30.21 -4.70 -28.93
CA ILE A 333 -29.56 -3.85 -29.93
C ILE A 333 -29.03 -4.69 -31.10
N ALA A 334 -28.47 -5.87 -30.85
CA ALA A 334 -27.99 -6.75 -31.92
C ALA A 334 -29.15 -7.28 -32.78
N ASP A 335 -30.29 -7.58 -32.17
CA ASP A 335 -31.51 -8.08 -32.85
C ASP A 335 -32.13 -7.04 -33.80
N LEU A 336 -31.84 -5.74 -33.62
CA LEU A 336 -32.24 -4.70 -34.59
C LEU A 336 -31.69 -4.95 -36.01
N ALA A 337 -30.67 -5.79 -36.17
CA ALA A 337 -30.15 -6.19 -37.47
C ALA A 337 -31.17 -6.98 -38.32
N GLU A 338 -32.17 -7.62 -37.68
CA GLU A 338 -33.26 -8.30 -38.39
C GLU A 338 -34.20 -7.29 -39.07
N ASP A 339 -34.45 -6.16 -38.40
CA ASP A 339 -35.37 -5.11 -38.87
C ASP A 339 -34.70 -4.01 -39.70
N ILE A 340 -33.38 -3.87 -39.58
CA ILE A 340 -32.60 -2.78 -40.18
C ILE A 340 -31.51 -3.37 -41.09
N PRO A 341 -31.77 -3.57 -42.41
CA PRO A 341 -30.92 -4.36 -43.30
C PRO A 341 -29.49 -3.88 -43.51
N ASN A 342 -29.20 -2.61 -43.21
CA ASN A 342 -27.86 -2.03 -43.32
C ASN A 342 -27.17 -1.81 -41.97
N PHE A 343 -27.71 -2.36 -40.89
CA PHE A 343 -27.11 -2.38 -39.55
C PHE A 343 -26.67 -3.80 -39.17
N SER A 344 -25.53 -3.93 -38.50
CA SER A 344 -25.08 -5.18 -37.91
C SER A 344 -24.11 -4.93 -36.75
N MET A 345 -24.12 -5.80 -35.73
CA MET A 345 -23.32 -5.67 -34.51
C MET A 345 -22.35 -6.84 -34.30
N PHE A 346 -21.06 -6.61 -34.18
CA PHE A 346 -19.99 -7.60 -34.17
C PHE A 346 -19.33 -7.67 -32.79
N GLU A 347 -18.89 -8.86 -32.37
CA GLU A 347 -18.01 -9.00 -31.20
C GLU A 347 -16.54 -8.78 -31.58
N LEU A 348 -15.68 -8.46 -30.61
CA LEU A 348 -14.24 -8.31 -30.84
C LEU A 348 -13.53 -9.67 -30.85
N THR A 349 -13.77 -10.46 -31.90
CA THR A 349 -13.04 -11.71 -32.18
C THR A 349 -12.43 -11.65 -33.57
N THR A 350 -11.42 -12.48 -33.86
CA THR A 350 -10.75 -12.47 -35.18
C THR A 350 -11.71 -12.78 -36.33
N GLU A 351 -12.64 -13.71 -36.11
CA GLU A 351 -13.66 -14.10 -37.10
C GLU A 351 -14.65 -12.95 -37.35
N ASP A 352 -15.23 -12.39 -36.29
CA ASP A 352 -16.22 -11.32 -36.44
C ASP A 352 -15.59 -10.00 -36.87
N TRP A 353 -14.31 -9.80 -36.61
CA TRP A 353 -13.54 -8.71 -37.20
C TRP A 353 -13.45 -8.82 -38.72
N GLU A 354 -13.19 -10.01 -39.27
CA GLU A 354 -13.19 -10.22 -40.73
C GLU A 354 -14.59 -10.01 -41.34
N ASN A 355 -15.63 -10.48 -40.65
CA ASN A 355 -17.02 -10.21 -41.03
C ASN A 355 -17.33 -8.71 -41.00
N LEU A 356 -16.87 -7.97 -40.00
CA LEU A 356 -17.02 -6.52 -39.88
C LEU A 356 -16.35 -5.79 -41.05
N ILE A 357 -15.14 -6.18 -41.43
CA ILE A 357 -14.43 -5.59 -42.58
C ILE A 357 -15.16 -5.90 -43.89
N THR A 358 -15.66 -7.13 -44.05
CA THR A 358 -16.48 -7.55 -45.21
C THR A 358 -17.79 -6.76 -45.29
N TRP A 359 -18.47 -6.57 -44.16
CA TRP A 359 -19.68 -5.78 -44.06
C TRP A 359 -19.46 -4.32 -44.42
N LEU A 360 -18.37 -3.71 -43.95
CA LEU A 360 -18.00 -2.33 -44.29
C LEU A 360 -17.66 -2.15 -45.78
N LYS A 361 -17.32 -3.24 -46.50
CA LYS A 361 -17.19 -3.27 -47.97
C LYS A 361 -18.52 -3.45 -48.70
N GLU A 362 -19.63 -3.51 -47.97
CA GLU A 362 -20.99 -3.73 -48.48
C GLU A 362 -21.22 -5.12 -49.08
N GLU A 363 -20.31 -6.07 -48.82
CA GLU A 363 -20.41 -7.45 -49.26
C GLU A 363 -21.36 -8.23 -48.33
N ALA A 364 -21.99 -9.28 -48.87
CA ALA A 364 -22.86 -10.13 -48.08
C ALA A 364 -22.03 -10.92 -47.05
N ILE A 365 -22.44 -10.84 -45.79
CA ILE A 365 -21.88 -11.66 -44.73
C ILE A 365 -22.72 -12.93 -44.55
N PRO A 366 -22.13 -14.04 -44.04
CA PRO A 366 -22.89 -15.24 -43.72
C PRO A 366 -24.06 -14.94 -42.76
N PRO A 367 -25.20 -15.65 -42.88
CA PRO A 367 -26.28 -15.54 -41.91
C PRO A 367 -25.77 -15.94 -40.52
N ARG A 368 -26.04 -15.11 -39.53
CA ARG A 368 -25.60 -15.35 -38.16
C ARG A 368 -26.47 -16.40 -37.50
N HIS A 369 -25.83 -17.45 -37.00
CA HIS A 369 -26.45 -18.39 -36.08
C HIS A 369 -25.67 -18.33 -34.78
N PHE A 370 -26.28 -17.68 -33.80
CA PHE A 370 -25.75 -17.68 -32.46
C PHE A 370 -26.16 -19.00 -31.78
N PRO A 371 -25.23 -19.91 -31.48
CA PRO A 371 -25.58 -21.14 -30.78
C PRO A 371 -26.10 -20.79 -29.39
N PHE A 372 -27.40 -20.97 -29.19
CA PHE A 372 -28.07 -20.76 -27.90
C PHE A 372 -27.93 -22.03 -27.05
N ASN A 373 -27.20 -21.95 -25.94
CA ASN A 373 -27.20 -22.98 -24.91
C ASN A 373 -27.84 -22.42 -23.63
N PRO A 374 -29.15 -22.69 -23.38
CA PRO A 374 -29.87 -22.15 -22.23
C PRO A 374 -29.33 -22.63 -20.89
N ASN A 375 -28.54 -23.72 -20.87
CA ASN A 375 -28.03 -24.34 -19.64
C ASN A 375 -26.76 -23.66 -19.08
N GLN A 376 -26.25 -22.59 -19.69
CA GLN A 376 -25.09 -21.85 -19.19
C GLN A 376 -25.45 -20.63 -18.31
N PHE A 377 -26.73 -20.36 -18.08
CA PHE A 377 -27.19 -19.20 -17.31
C PHE A 377 -27.88 -19.62 -16.02
N HIS A 378 -27.24 -19.30 -14.89
CA HIS A 378 -27.95 -19.17 -13.62
C HIS A 378 -28.53 -17.75 -13.56
N GLN A 379 -29.85 -17.64 -13.72
CA GLN A 379 -30.57 -16.47 -13.24
C GLN A 379 -30.41 -16.49 -11.72
N GLY A 380 -29.66 -15.52 -11.17
CA GLY A 380 -29.45 -15.44 -9.73
C GLY A 380 -30.81 -15.43 -9.03
N ASP A 381 -31.05 -16.46 -8.22
CA ASP A 381 -32.26 -16.64 -7.43
C ASP A 381 -32.48 -15.43 -6.49
N ASN A 382 -33.74 -15.24 -6.10
CA ASN A 382 -34.17 -14.32 -5.04
C ASN A 382 -33.20 -14.37 -3.85
N TRP A 383 -32.56 -13.24 -3.57
CA TRP A 383 -31.74 -13.10 -2.38
C TRP A 383 -32.65 -12.82 -1.18
N ASP A 384 -32.87 -13.84 -0.37
CA ASP A 384 -33.44 -13.71 0.96
C ASP A 384 -32.61 -12.76 1.83
N GLU A 385 -33.33 -12.08 2.70
CA GLU A 385 -32.90 -11.07 3.67
C GLU A 385 -31.79 -11.60 4.60
N ASP A 386 -30.51 -11.40 4.25
CA ASP A 386 -29.37 -11.60 5.17
C ASP A 386 -28.57 -10.30 5.37
N GLU A 387 -28.32 -9.99 6.64
CA GLU A 387 -28.06 -8.68 7.27
C GLU A 387 -26.80 -7.87 6.87
N ASP A 388 -26.08 -8.12 5.77
CA ASP A 388 -24.92 -7.25 5.45
C ASP A 388 -24.49 -7.21 3.97
N PHE A 389 -25.39 -6.72 3.10
CA PHE A 389 -25.12 -6.51 1.66
C PHE A 389 -23.89 -5.62 1.37
N PHE A 390 -23.50 -4.76 2.33
CA PHE A 390 -22.41 -3.80 2.16
C PHE A 390 -21.04 -4.32 2.66
N SER A 391 -21.00 -5.48 3.32
CA SER A 391 -19.75 -6.01 3.87
C SER A 391 -18.74 -6.37 2.76
N ALA A 392 -17.45 -6.24 3.06
CA ALA A 392 -16.37 -6.63 2.13
C ALA A 392 -16.42 -8.13 1.77
N LYS A 393 -16.87 -8.98 2.69
CA LYS A 393 -17.01 -10.42 2.48
C LYS A 393 -18.17 -10.74 1.52
N SER A 394 -19.29 -10.05 1.66
CA SER A 394 -20.47 -10.20 0.79
C SER A 394 -20.14 -9.78 -0.64
N ARG A 395 -19.50 -8.61 -0.81
CA ARG A 395 -19.04 -8.12 -2.12
C ARG A 395 -18.07 -9.08 -2.79
N LEU A 396 -17.11 -9.62 -2.03
CA LEU A 396 -16.15 -10.59 -2.56
C LEU A 396 -16.83 -11.92 -2.94
N ARG A 397 -17.78 -12.41 -2.13
CA ARG A 397 -18.54 -13.63 -2.42
C ARG A 397 -19.34 -13.50 -3.72
N LEU A 398 -20.10 -12.41 -3.88
CA LEU A 398 -20.86 -12.13 -5.10
C LEU A 398 -19.96 -12.09 -6.34
N PHE A 399 -18.80 -11.43 -6.23
CA PHE A 399 -17.83 -11.42 -7.32
C PHE A 399 -17.29 -12.82 -7.64
N GLU A 400 -16.99 -13.62 -6.61
CA GLU A 400 -16.53 -15.00 -6.81
C GLU A 400 -17.61 -15.87 -7.45
N GLU A 401 -18.88 -15.76 -7.07
CA GLU A 401 -19.99 -16.52 -7.65
C GLU A 401 -20.23 -16.19 -9.13
N GLU A 402 -20.16 -14.91 -9.50
CA GLU A 402 -20.43 -14.44 -10.86
C GLU A 402 -19.30 -14.66 -11.87
N ASN A 403 -18.07 -14.91 -11.41
CA ASN A 403 -16.89 -14.91 -12.26
C ASN A 403 -16.15 -16.24 -12.21
N GLU A 404 -15.53 -16.62 -13.32
CA GLU A 404 -14.79 -17.88 -13.45
C GLU A 404 -13.46 -17.89 -12.66
N PRO A 405 -12.88 -19.08 -12.38
CA PRO A 405 -11.69 -19.22 -11.53
C PRO A 405 -10.49 -18.36 -11.95
N ASN A 406 -10.21 -18.25 -13.25
CA ASN A 406 -9.07 -17.47 -13.75
C ASN A 406 -9.25 -15.97 -13.53
N THR A 407 -10.50 -15.48 -13.58
CA THR A 407 -10.85 -14.08 -13.26
C THR A 407 -10.75 -13.82 -11.76
N ARG A 408 -11.14 -14.79 -10.91
CA ARG A 408 -10.92 -14.71 -9.44
C ARG A 408 -9.42 -14.65 -9.11
N GLU A 409 -8.60 -15.43 -9.82
CA GLU A 409 -7.15 -15.39 -9.67
C GLU A 409 -6.57 -14.02 -10.07
N LEU A 410 -7.03 -13.45 -11.18
CA LEU A 410 -6.62 -12.11 -11.59
C LEU A 410 -7.03 -11.04 -10.56
N ALA A 411 -8.22 -11.16 -9.96
CA ALA A 411 -8.68 -10.26 -8.91
C ALA A 411 -7.82 -10.33 -7.63
N LYS A 412 -7.36 -11.53 -7.23
CA LYS A 412 -6.37 -11.68 -6.13
C LYS A 412 -5.08 -10.95 -6.44
N ARG A 413 -4.53 -11.13 -7.66
CA ARG A 413 -3.31 -10.43 -8.10
C ARG A 413 -3.49 -8.92 -8.17
N ALA A 414 -4.68 -8.46 -8.56
CA ALA A 414 -5.05 -7.05 -8.61
C ALA A 414 -5.14 -6.39 -7.22
N ALA A 415 -5.21 -7.16 -6.13
CA ALA A 415 -5.16 -6.62 -4.78
C ALA A 415 -3.75 -6.13 -4.39
N PHE A 416 -2.70 -6.58 -5.08
CA PHE A 416 -1.32 -6.23 -4.74
C PHE A 416 -0.97 -4.77 -5.05
N PRO A 417 -1.15 -4.21 -6.26
CA PRO A 417 -0.85 -2.80 -6.52
C PRO A 417 -1.73 -1.87 -5.70
N LEU A 418 -1.22 -0.74 -5.20
CA LEU A 418 -2.00 0.23 -4.38
C LEU A 418 -3.24 0.77 -5.13
N SER A 419 -3.16 0.77 -6.45
CA SER A 419 -4.15 1.30 -7.36
C SER A 419 -4.03 0.62 -8.71
N LEU A 420 -5.11 0.66 -9.48
CA LEU A 420 -5.28 -0.11 -10.70
C LEU A 420 -5.55 0.80 -11.89
N SER A 421 -4.98 0.42 -13.03
CA SER A 421 -5.33 0.93 -14.35
C SER A 421 -5.64 -0.25 -15.27
N PRO A 422 -6.40 -0.05 -16.38
CA PRO A 422 -6.64 -1.09 -17.36
C PRO A 422 -5.34 -1.75 -17.84
N ASN A 423 -4.33 -0.93 -18.17
CA ASN A 423 -3.03 -1.42 -18.68
C ASN A 423 -2.25 -2.23 -17.63
N LEU A 424 -2.29 -1.83 -16.35
CA LEU A 424 -1.67 -2.63 -15.29
C LEU A 424 -2.38 -3.98 -15.11
N LEU A 425 -3.72 -4.02 -15.16
CA LEU A 425 -4.46 -5.27 -15.07
C LEU A 425 -4.20 -6.19 -16.26
N TYR A 426 -4.15 -5.62 -17.47
CA TYR A 426 -3.76 -6.37 -18.66
C TYR A 426 -2.33 -6.93 -18.58
N TYR A 427 -1.39 -6.16 -18.01
CA TYR A 427 -0.04 -6.65 -17.74
C TYR A 427 -0.03 -7.82 -16.75
N LEU A 428 -0.74 -7.68 -15.61
CA LEU A 428 -0.87 -8.76 -14.62
C LEU A 428 -1.51 -10.02 -15.20
N ARG A 429 -2.52 -9.86 -16.07
CA ARG A 429 -3.16 -10.95 -16.82
C ARG A 429 -2.16 -11.65 -17.75
N GLN A 430 -1.34 -10.91 -18.49
CA GLN A 430 -0.33 -11.49 -19.39
C GLN A 430 0.72 -12.32 -18.65
N HIS A 431 0.89 -12.09 -17.35
CA HIS A 431 1.85 -12.81 -16.50
C HIS A 431 1.18 -13.84 -15.56
N GLN A 432 -0.08 -14.20 -15.82
CA GLN A 432 -0.67 -15.44 -15.30
C GLN A 432 -0.08 -16.66 -16.04
N ASP A 433 -0.24 -17.85 -15.45
CA ASP A 433 0.07 -19.10 -16.14
C ASP A 433 -0.71 -19.17 -17.47
N LYS A 434 -0.03 -19.54 -18.56
CA LYS A 434 -0.61 -19.62 -19.91
C LYS A 434 -1.84 -20.52 -19.95
N ASN A 435 -1.87 -21.57 -19.12
CA ASN A 435 -3.00 -22.50 -19.06
C ASN A 435 -4.18 -21.97 -18.21
N ASN A 436 -3.94 -20.97 -17.36
CA ASN A 436 -4.91 -20.41 -16.42
C ASN A 436 -5.07 -18.88 -16.58
N GLN A 437 -4.82 -18.38 -17.79
CA GLN A 437 -4.93 -16.95 -18.06
C GLN A 437 -6.41 -16.55 -18.13
N ALA A 438 -6.77 -15.47 -17.42
CA ALA A 438 -8.11 -14.91 -17.50
C ALA A 438 -8.42 -14.42 -18.93
N PRO A 439 -9.69 -14.35 -19.35
CA PRO A 439 -10.06 -13.77 -20.63
C PRO A 439 -9.73 -12.28 -20.66
N TRP A 440 -9.54 -11.74 -21.87
CA TRP A 440 -9.13 -10.34 -22.05
C TRP A 440 -10.20 -9.33 -21.59
N TYR A 441 -11.46 -9.75 -21.49
CA TYR A 441 -12.56 -8.95 -20.97
C TYR A 441 -12.68 -9.00 -19.43
N ALA A 442 -11.92 -9.87 -18.73
CA ALA A 442 -11.92 -9.94 -17.26
C ALA A 442 -11.52 -8.61 -16.59
N ILE A 443 -10.81 -7.75 -17.32
CA ILE A 443 -10.46 -6.39 -16.85
C ILE A 443 -11.74 -5.58 -16.58
N ALA A 444 -12.78 -5.73 -17.42
CA ALA A 444 -14.07 -5.08 -17.20
C ALA A 444 -14.78 -5.66 -15.97
N ASP A 445 -14.73 -6.98 -15.79
CA ASP A 445 -15.32 -7.65 -14.62
C ASP A 445 -14.71 -7.11 -13.33
N ILE A 446 -13.39 -6.90 -13.27
CA ILE A 446 -12.74 -6.33 -12.09
C ILE A 446 -13.03 -4.83 -11.95
N LEU A 447 -12.78 -4.02 -12.99
CA LEU A 447 -12.84 -2.56 -12.90
C LEU A 447 -14.25 -1.99 -12.70
N LEU A 448 -15.28 -2.72 -13.14
CA LEU A 448 -16.68 -2.31 -13.03
C LEU A 448 -17.40 -3.01 -11.86
N SER A 449 -16.70 -3.88 -11.10
CA SER A 449 -17.25 -4.51 -9.90
C SER A 449 -17.32 -3.58 -8.69
N SER A 450 -18.02 -4.03 -7.65
CA SER A 450 -18.06 -3.39 -6.34
C SER A 450 -16.77 -3.57 -5.51
N LEU A 451 -15.79 -4.33 -6.00
CA LEU A 451 -14.51 -4.54 -5.31
C LEU A 451 -13.62 -3.29 -5.37
N VAL A 452 -13.78 -2.51 -6.45
CA VAL A 452 -12.96 -1.34 -6.73
C VAL A 452 -13.81 -0.08 -6.84
N ARG A 453 -13.18 1.05 -6.57
CA ARG A 453 -13.76 2.38 -6.68
C ARG A 453 -12.92 3.20 -7.66
N LYS A 454 -13.58 3.91 -8.57
CA LYS A 454 -12.91 4.84 -9.48
C LYS A 454 -12.40 6.06 -8.69
N ILE A 455 -11.11 6.36 -8.82
CA ILE A 455 -10.45 7.55 -8.27
C ILE A 455 -10.40 8.65 -9.34
N ASP A 456 -10.01 8.26 -10.55
CA ASP A 456 -9.78 9.17 -11.67
C ASP A 456 -10.08 8.45 -13.00
N ARG A 457 -9.98 9.17 -14.12
CA ARG A 457 -10.11 8.61 -15.47
C ARG A 457 -9.00 7.56 -15.68
N GLU A 458 -9.41 6.30 -15.80
CA GLU A 458 -8.53 5.11 -15.87
C GLU A 458 -7.78 4.75 -14.60
N LEU A 459 -8.18 5.32 -13.46
CA LEU A 459 -7.56 5.05 -12.17
C LEU A 459 -8.56 4.56 -11.13
N TYR A 460 -8.25 3.42 -10.52
CA TYR A 460 -9.11 2.72 -9.59
C TYR A 460 -8.36 2.34 -8.32
N GLU A 461 -9.09 2.22 -7.22
CA GLU A 461 -8.60 1.75 -5.93
C GLU A 461 -9.41 0.54 -5.50
N MET A 462 -8.76 -0.51 -5.02
CA MET A 462 -9.49 -1.59 -4.37
C MET A 462 -9.87 -1.16 -2.96
N SER A 463 -11.10 -1.45 -2.54
CA SER A 463 -11.57 -1.19 -1.17
C SER A 463 -10.57 -1.76 -0.15
N PRO A 464 -10.11 -1.01 0.87
CA PRO A 464 -9.08 -1.47 1.80
C PRO A 464 -9.39 -2.81 2.46
N ASP A 465 -10.64 -3.03 2.86
CA ASP A 465 -11.08 -4.28 3.49
C ASP A 465 -11.07 -5.48 2.53
N VAL A 466 -11.54 -5.28 1.29
CA VAL A 466 -11.51 -6.31 0.23
C VAL A 466 -10.08 -6.64 -0.13
N ARG A 467 -9.25 -5.61 -0.30
CA ARG A 467 -7.81 -5.73 -0.56
C ARG A 467 -7.14 -6.56 0.53
N LYS A 468 -7.39 -6.27 1.80
CA LYS A 468 -6.86 -7.04 2.94
C LYS A 468 -7.23 -8.52 2.84
N LEU A 469 -8.52 -8.82 2.65
CA LEU A 469 -9.01 -10.20 2.52
C LEU A 469 -8.37 -10.96 1.34
N LEU A 470 -8.13 -10.28 0.22
CA LEU A 470 -7.50 -10.88 -0.96
C LEU A 470 -5.99 -11.09 -0.77
N LEU A 471 -5.30 -10.16 -0.12
CA LEU A 471 -3.87 -10.29 0.19
C LEU A 471 -3.60 -11.39 1.21
N GLU A 472 -4.50 -11.62 2.17
CA GLU A 472 -4.41 -12.74 3.13
C GLU A 472 -4.50 -14.13 2.45
N LYS A 473 -5.05 -14.20 1.22
CA LYS A 473 -5.10 -15.43 0.43
C LYS A 473 -3.79 -15.73 -0.33
N LEU A 474 -2.82 -14.82 -0.32
CA LEU A 474 -1.55 -14.96 -1.07
C LEU A 474 -0.40 -15.40 -0.16
N THR A 475 0.50 -16.22 -0.69
CA THR A 475 1.73 -16.62 0.01
C THR A 475 2.79 -15.51 -0.06
N PRO A 476 3.78 -15.50 0.85
CA PRO A 476 4.92 -14.58 0.78
C PRO A 476 5.68 -14.63 -0.55
N GLU A 477 5.79 -15.82 -1.16
CA GLU A 477 6.44 -16.04 -2.45
C GLU A 477 5.63 -15.42 -3.60
N GLU A 478 4.31 -15.56 -3.57
CA GLU A 478 3.41 -14.92 -4.56
C GLU A 478 3.47 -13.39 -4.46
N LEU A 479 3.50 -12.84 -3.24
CA LEU A 479 3.64 -11.40 -3.01
C LEU A 479 4.98 -10.87 -3.56
N LYS A 480 6.10 -11.59 -3.37
CA LYS A 480 7.39 -11.23 -3.96
C LYS A 480 7.38 -11.30 -5.48
N SER A 481 6.73 -12.31 -6.06
CA SER A 481 6.55 -12.42 -7.51
C SER A 481 5.75 -11.26 -8.09
N LEU A 482 4.65 -10.87 -7.43
CA LEU A 482 3.84 -9.71 -7.83
C LEU A 482 4.60 -8.39 -7.66
N ALA A 483 5.42 -8.27 -6.60
CA ALA A 483 6.30 -7.13 -6.41
C ALA A 483 7.30 -6.98 -7.58
N TYR A 484 7.91 -8.09 -8.00
CA TYR A 484 8.81 -8.11 -9.16
C TYR A 484 8.09 -7.69 -10.44
N GLN A 485 6.90 -8.24 -10.71
CA GLN A 485 6.10 -7.86 -11.88
C GLN A 485 5.73 -6.38 -11.88
N LEU A 486 5.31 -5.84 -10.72
CA LEU A 486 4.98 -4.42 -10.59
C LEU A 486 6.21 -3.53 -10.83
N GLN A 487 7.36 -3.90 -10.27
CA GLN A 487 8.61 -3.17 -10.50
C GLN A 487 9.01 -3.17 -11.98
N THR A 488 8.94 -4.33 -12.64
CA THR A 488 9.24 -4.46 -14.08
C THR A 488 8.28 -3.62 -14.92
N TYR A 489 6.98 -3.65 -14.63
CA TYR A 489 5.99 -2.81 -15.31
C TYR A 489 6.33 -1.32 -15.19
N ILE A 490 6.67 -0.84 -13.99
CA ILE A 490 7.03 0.56 -13.77
C ILE A 490 8.31 0.91 -14.55
N GLN A 491 9.32 0.05 -14.54
CA GLN A 491 10.57 0.30 -15.26
C GLN A 491 10.39 0.31 -16.78
N GLU A 492 9.61 -0.62 -17.32
CA GLU A 492 9.45 -0.80 -18.77
C GLU A 492 8.44 0.16 -19.40
N GLN A 493 7.30 0.38 -18.74
CA GLN A 493 6.15 1.10 -19.34
C GLN A 493 6.04 2.56 -18.86
N ILE A 494 6.50 2.84 -17.63
CA ILE A 494 6.42 4.18 -17.03
C ILE A 494 7.75 4.93 -17.13
N GLY A 495 8.88 4.23 -16.90
CA GLY A 495 10.22 4.80 -16.99
C GLY A 495 10.40 6.05 -16.13
N ASP A 496 11.01 7.10 -16.71
CA ASP A 496 11.36 8.35 -16.01
C ASP A 496 10.14 9.11 -15.46
N TYR A 497 8.92 8.82 -15.93
CA TYR A 497 7.71 9.45 -15.40
C TYR A 497 7.41 9.03 -13.96
N CYS A 498 7.98 7.93 -13.48
CA CYS A 498 7.77 7.43 -12.12
C CYS A 498 8.18 8.46 -11.06
N SER A 499 9.31 9.15 -11.24
CA SER A 499 9.82 10.15 -10.30
C SER A 499 8.98 11.43 -10.25
N LYS A 500 8.22 11.72 -11.32
CA LYS A 500 7.39 12.92 -11.46
C LYS A 500 5.98 12.73 -10.91
N SER A 501 5.52 11.49 -10.80
CA SER A 501 4.17 11.16 -10.37
C SER A 501 4.18 10.47 -9.00
N VAL A 502 3.60 11.15 -8.00
CA VAL A 502 3.39 10.61 -6.65
C VAL A 502 2.72 9.24 -6.68
N TYR A 503 1.81 9.05 -7.63
CA TYR A 503 1.10 7.80 -7.86
C TYR A 503 2.05 6.63 -8.15
N TRP A 504 2.93 6.79 -9.15
CA TRP A 504 3.86 5.73 -9.56
C TRP A 504 4.99 5.56 -8.56
N GLN A 505 5.43 6.64 -7.92
CA GLN A 505 6.39 6.58 -6.83
C GLN A 505 5.91 5.71 -5.66
N ASN A 506 4.65 5.85 -5.24
CA ASN A 506 4.08 5.02 -4.17
C ASN A 506 4.02 3.53 -4.56
N GLN A 507 3.68 3.23 -5.81
CA GLN A 507 3.67 1.84 -6.33
C GLN A 507 5.09 1.26 -6.40
N GLN A 508 6.08 2.09 -6.77
CA GLN A 508 7.49 1.70 -6.76
C GLN A 508 7.97 1.36 -5.35
N TRP A 509 7.60 2.17 -4.36
CA TRP A 509 7.93 1.90 -2.96
C TRP A 509 7.25 0.66 -2.41
N LEU A 510 6.01 0.37 -2.80
CA LEU A 510 5.35 -0.90 -2.49
C LEU A 510 6.17 -2.08 -3.04
N ALA A 511 6.55 -2.05 -4.32
CA ALA A 511 7.33 -3.12 -4.93
C ALA A 511 8.70 -3.28 -4.25
N LEU A 512 9.40 -2.17 -4.00
CA LEU A 512 10.67 -2.17 -3.29
C LEU A 512 10.54 -2.67 -1.85
N ALA A 513 9.42 -2.40 -1.15
CA ALA A 513 9.22 -2.87 0.21
C ALA A 513 9.24 -4.40 0.30
N TYR A 514 8.79 -5.12 -0.72
CA TYR A 514 8.84 -6.59 -0.77
C TYR A 514 10.15 -7.15 -1.35
N LEU A 515 10.83 -6.41 -2.24
CA LEU A 515 12.04 -6.88 -2.95
C LEU A 515 13.35 -6.42 -2.31
N LYS A 516 13.42 -5.14 -1.93
CA LYS A 516 14.59 -4.45 -1.37
C LYS A 516 14.13 -3.48 -0.26
N PRO A 517 13.66 -4.00 0.89
CA PRO A 517 13.09 -3.19 1.97
C PRO A 517 13.99 -2.02 2.40
N SER A 518 15.31 -2.22 2.48
CA SER A 518 16.28 -1.18 2.85
C SER A 518 16.32 -0.03 1.86
N GLN A 519 16.19 -0.31 0.56
CA GLN A 519 16.12 0.71 -0.45
C GLN A 519 14.82 1.51 -0.32
N ALA A 520 13.67 0.82 -0.19
CA ALA A 520 12.37 1.46 -0.01
C ALA A 520 12.38 2.43 1.19
N VAL A 521 12.90 1.96 2.32
CA VAL A 521 12.96 2.76 3.56
C VAL A 521 13.88 3.96 3.39
N ASN A 522 15.05 3.81 2.77
CA ASN A 522 15.96 4.94 2.54
C ASN A 522 15.32 6.03 1.67
N GLU A 523 14.60 5.65 0.61
CA GLU A 523 13.88 6.60 -0.24
C GLU A 523 12.72 7.27 0.52
N ILE A 524 11.92 6.50 1.26
CA ILE A 524 10.81 7.04 2.07
C ILE A 524 11.31 7.98 3.17
N LYS A 525 12.42 7.65 3.84
CA LYS A 525 13.05 8.50 4.88
C LYS A 525 13.41 9.87 4.34
N GLN A 526 14.03 9.92 3.15
CA GLN A 526 14.41 11.19 2.52
C GLN A 526 13.19 12.08 2.27
N VAL A 527 12.14 11.50 1.69
CA VAL A 527 10.90 12.25 1.39
C VAL A 527 10.14 12.64 2.66
N LEU A 528 10.12 11.78 3.69
CA LEU A 528 9.55 12.11 5.00
C LEU A 528 10.29 13.28 5.66
N ALA A 529 11.62 13.23 5.72
CA ALA A 529 12.44 14.28 6.32
C ALA A 529 12.24 15.62 5.59
N GLU A 530 12.20 15.59 4.25
CA GLU A 530 11.91 16.77 3.43
C GLU A 530 10.50 17.33 3.69
N ALA A 531 9.49 16.46 3.75
CA ALA A 531 8.11 16.87 4.02
C ALA A 531 7.94 17.45 5.43
N ILE A 532 8.61 16.88 6.44
CA ILE A 532 8.64 17.43 7.80
C ILE A 532 9.33 18.80 7.78
N LYS A 533 10.52 18.91 7.18
CA LYS A 533 11.31 20.16 7.09
C LYS A 533 10.53 21.30 6.44
N ASN A 534 9.80 21.01 5.36
CA ASN A 534 9.01 22.00 4.63
C ASN A 534 7.60 22.22 5.23
N ASN A 535 7.30 21.59 6.38
CA ASN A 535 5.97 21.58 7.02
C ASN A 535 4.82 21.21 6.07
N ASN A 536 5.07 20.30 5.12
CA ASN A 536 4.10 19.87 4.13
C ASN A 536 3.18 18.78 4.71
N ARG A 537 2.23 19.22 5.55
CA ARG A 537 1.30 18.34 6.28
C ARG A 537 0.49 17.41 5.36
N VAL A 538 0.07 17.91 4.18
CA VAL A 538 -0.67 17.10 3.19
C VAL A 538 0.18 15.94 2.67
N ARG A 539 1.48 16.17 2.40
CA ARG A 539 2.40 15.12 1.97
C ARG A 539 2.62 14.09 3.09
N LEU A 540 2.69 14.53 4.35
CA LEU A 540 2.83 13.65 5.52
C LEU A 540 1.61 12.74 5.74
N VAL A 541 0.39 13.26 5.61
CA VAL A 541 -0.84 12.43 5.67
C VAL A 541 -0.80 11.32 4.61
N ARG A 542 -0.36 11.63 3.38
CA ARG A 542 -0.24 10.63 2.31
C ARG A 542 0.84 9.58 2.61
N LEU A 543 2.00 10.01 3.12
CA LEU A 543 3.11 9.10 3.45
C LEU A 543 2.76 8.19 4.63
N THR A 544 2.06 8.69 5.65
CA THR A 544 1.61 7.87 6.78
C THR A 544 0.56 6.84 6.38
N ALA A 545 -0.36 7.20 5.48
CA ALA A 545 -1.30 6.26 4.87
C ALA A 545 -0.58 5.19 4.02
N LEU A 546 0.45 5.57 3.26
CA LEU A 546 1.29 4.63 2.52
C LEU A 546 1.99 3.65 3.48
N LEU A 547 2.63 4.15 4.55
CA LEU A 547 3.31 3.32 5.55
C LEU A 547 2.38 2.30 6.19
N LYS A 548 1.10 2.66 6.44
CA LYS A 548 0.09 1.69 6.92
C LYS A 548 -0.12 0.56 5.91
N ASN A 549 -0.20 0.88 4.62
CA ASN A 549 -0.41 -0.10 3.54
C ASN A 549 0.78 -1.03 3.29
N ILE A 550 2.02 -0.56 3.49
CA ILE A 550 3.25 -1.36 3.28
C ILE A 550 3.81 -1.93 4.58
N SER A 551 3.13 -1.75 5.71
CA SER A 551 3.61 -2.13 7.05
C SER A 551 4.01 -3.61 7.15
N ALA A 552 3.21 -4.50 6.57
CA ALA A 552 3.49 -5.94 6.54
C ALA A 552 4.81 -6.28 5.81
N ALA A 553 5.15 -5.53 4.76
CA ALA A 553 6.39 -5.71 4.01
C ALA A 553 7.60 -5.10 4.73
N LEU A 554 7.37 -4.12 5.60
CA LEU A 554 8.38 -3.41 6.37
C LEU A 554 8.41 -3.84 7.85
N ALA A 555 8.02 -5.09 8.15
CA ALA A 555 8.03 -5.62 9.52
C ALA A 555 9.43 -5.53 10.17
N ASP A 556 10.51 -5.70 9.39
CA ASP A 556 11.91 -5.54 9.85
C ASP A 556 12.30 -4.08 10.16
N TYR A 557 11.42 -3.11 9.89
CA TYR A 557 11.62 -1.67 10.10
C TYR A 557 10.59 -1.11 11.08
N GLU A 558 10.31 -1.84 12.16
CA GLU A 558 9.39 -1.43 13.21
C GLU A 558 9.62 0.01 13.71
N PRO A 559 10.85 0.54 13.88
CA PRO A 559 11.05 1.95 14.23
C PRO A 559 10.38 2.97 13.28
N LEU A 560 10.31 2.68 11.99
CA LEU A 560 9.59 3.51 11.01
C LEU A 560 8.07 3.42 11.21
N LEU A 561 7.57 2.23 11.56
CA LEU A 561 6.15 2.00 11.86
C LEU A 561 5.73 2.67 13.17
N LEU A 562 6.60 2.67 14.19
CA LEU A 562 6.40 3.37 15.45
C LEU A 562 6.37 4.89 15.28
N LEU A 563 7.15 5.42 14.34
CA LEU A 563 7.14 6.84 14.01
C LEU A 563 5.91 7.26 13.18
N ASN A 564 5.12 6.31 12.68
CA ASN A 564 3.98 6.62 11.83
C ASN A 564 2.90 7.43 12.56
N GLU A 565 2.53 7.04 13.79
CA GLU A 565 1.55 7.78 14.59
C GLU A 565 2.00 9.18 15.02
N PRO A 566 3.22 9.40 15.55
CA PRO A 566 3.67 10.76 15.85
C PRO A 566 3.81 11.63 14.58
N ILE A 567 4.23 11.08 13.43
CA ILE A 567 4.22 11.85 12.17
C ILE A 567 2.79 12.19 11.73
N ALA A 568 1.85 11.25 11.90
CA ALA A 568 0.44 11.48 11.60
C ALA A 568 -0.17 12.54 12.53
N ALA A 569 0.12 12.49 13.84
CA ALA A 569 -0.28 13.50 14.80
C ALA A 569 0.29 14.89 14.47
N TYR A 570 1.60 14.95 14.14
CA TYR A 570 2.24 16.18 13.68
C TYR A 570 1.55 16.75 12.43
N SER A 571 1.22 15.90 11.46
CA SER A 571 0.51 16.31 10.25
C SER A 571 -0.90 16.87 10.51
N ARG A 572 -1.55 16.44 11.60
CA ARG A 572 -2.86 16.95 12.04
C ARG A 572 -2.74 18.20 12.93
N GLY A 573 -1.53 18.61 13.28
CA GLY A 573 -1.28 19.70 14.24
C GLY A 573 -1.49 19.31 15.71
N ASP A 574 -1.60 18.02 16.01
CA ASP A 574 -1.75 17.51 17.38
C ASP A 574 -0.39 17.36 18.07
N LEU A 575 0.17 18.48 18.51
CA LEU A 575 1.50 18.55 19.12
C LEU A 575 1.56 17.85 20.49
N ASN A 576 0.43 17.71 21.18
CA ASN A 576 0.36 17.02 22.48
C ASN A 576 0.61 15.52 22.31
N THR A 577 -0.04 14.89 21.32
CA THR A 577 0.20 13.47 21.01
C THR A 577 1.64 13.24 20.55
N VAL A 578 2.23 14.17 19.79
CA VAL A 578 3.64 14.12 19.41
C VAL A 578 4.54 14.19 20.64
N GLY A 579 4.30 15.15 21.55
CA GLY A 579 5.04 15.29 22.80
C GLY A 579 4.96 14.05 23.68
N ASN A 580 3.77 13.50 23.86
CA ASN A 580 3.53 12.29 24.66
C ASN A 580 4.26 11.06 24.11
N VAL A 581 4.18 10.82 22.80
CA VAL A 581 4.84 9.67 22.16
C VAL A 581 6.36 9.83 22.13
N LEU A 582 6.85 11.07 22.01
CA LEU A 582 8.28 11.38 22.06
C LEU A 582 8.82 11.56 23.48
N GLN A 583 7.96 11.45 24.51
CA GLN A 583 8.28 11.70 25.93
C GLN A 583 8.89 13.08 26.19
N LEU A 584 8.26 14.13 25.65
CA LEU A 584 8.70 15.52 25.75
C LEU A 584 7.60 16.39 26.35
N SER A 585 8.00 17.36 27.18
CA SER A 585 7.13 18.47 27.61
C SER A 585 6.73 19.30 26.38
N PRO A 586 5.53 19.92 26.33
CA PRO A 586 5.07 20.66 25.17
C PRO A 586 5.91 21.93 24.97
N GLU A 587 7.00 21.80 24.21
CA GLU A 587 7.82 22.91 23.70
C GLU A 587 7.56 23.13 22.21
N ASP A 588 7.82 24.34 21.76
CA ASP A 588 7.53 24.91 20.44
C ASP A 588 7.65 23.94 19.24
N GLU A 589 6.73 24.08 18.27
CA GLU A 589 6.60 23.23 17.07
C GLU A 589 7.94 22.99 16.34
N GLY A 590 8.83 23.99 16.30
CA GLY A 590 10.15 23.87 15.67
C GLY A 590 11.08 22.85 16.35
N THR A 591 11.00 22.69 17.66
CA THR A 591 11.78 21.69 18.41
C THR A 591 11.27 20.28 18.12
N LEU A 592 9.95 20.09 18.10
CA LEU A 592 9.32 18.82 17.74
C LEU A 592 9.63 18.45 16.29
N GLN A 593 9.58 19.42 15.36
CA GLN A 593 9.93 19.24 13.95
C GLN A 593 11.37 18.74 13.80
N LYS A 594 12.34 19.38 14.46
CA LYS A 594 13.76 18.97 14.43
C LYS A 594 13.94 17.54 14.97
N ARG A 595 13.30 17.21 16.10
CA ARG A 595 13.38 15.87 16.70
C ARG A 595 12.76 14.79 15.83
N LEU A 596 11.66 15.10 15.14
CA LEU A 596 11.05 14.18 14.18
C LEU A 596 11.99 13.92 13.00
N ILE A 597 12.67 14.96 12.48
CA ILE A 597 13.70 14.79 11.44
C ILE A 597 14.84 13.90 11.93
N ASP A 598 15.35 14.16 13.14
CA ASP A 598 16.45 13.38 13.73
C ASP A 598 16.04 11.91 13.92
N LYS A 599 14.82 11.65 14.43
CA LYS A 599 14.29 10.30 14.58
C LYS A 599 14.05 9.60 13.25
N VAL A 600 13.53 10.31 12.23
CA VAL A 600 13.40 9.78 10.87
C VAL A 600 14.77 9.46 10.29
N ALA A 601 15.79 10.30 10.50
CA ALA A 601 17.15 10.04 10.04
C ALA A 601 17.78 8.82 10.72
N ALA A 602 17.51 8.65 12.02
CA ALA A 602 17.98 7.54 12.85
C ALA A 602 17.30 6.20 12.57
N ILE A 603 16.28 6.14 11.70
CA ILE A 603 15.65 4.88 11.29
C ILE A 603 16.70 4.02 10.58
N VAL A 604 17.15 2.97 11.24
CA VAL A 604 17.95 1.89 10.68
C VAL A 604 17.10 0.62 10.68
N PRO A 605 17.36 -0.36 9.79
CA PRO A 605 16.78 -1.69 9.95
C PRO A 605 17.00 -2.18 11.37
N TYR A 606 15.99 -2.84 11.93
CA TYR A 606 16.21 -3.59 13.14
C TYR A 606 17.26 -4.67 12.81
N ASN A 607 18.41 -4.61 13.49
CA ASN A 607 19.70 -5.15 13.02
C ASN A 607 19.66 -6.59 12.45
N GLU A 608 20.56 -6.82 11.49
CA GLU A 608 20.80 -7.94 10.57
C GLU A 608 20.87 -9.37 11.15
N ASN A 609 20.59 -9.58 12.44
CA ASN A 609 20.74 -10.87 13.11
C ASN A 609 19.39 -11.42 13.57
N LEU A 610 18.87 -12.34 12.77
CA LEU A 610 17.67 -13.12 13.09
C LEU A 610 18.06 -14.35 13.89
N PHE A 611 17.53 -14.47 15.10
CA PHE A 611 17.58 -15.71 15.87
C PHE A 611 16.41 -16.60 15.46
N THR A 612 16.72 -17.84 15.10
CA THR A 612 15.73 -18.88 14.78
C THR A 612 15.85 -20.05 15.73
N ALA A 613 14.75 -20.44 16.35
CA ALA A 613 14.64 -21.63 17.17
C ALA A 613 13.24 -22.25 17.05
N GLU A 614 12.95 -23.26 17.86
CA GLU A 614 11.60 -23.79 18.02
C GLU A 614 11.17 -23.68 19.49
N THR A 615 9.95 -23.22 19.71
CA THR A 615 9.28 -23.30 21.01
C THR A 615 8.23 -24.42 20.97
N VAL A 616 7.90 -24.95 22.14
CA VAL A 616 7.02 -26.11 22.29
C VAL A 616 5.81 -25.76 23.13
N LEU A 617 4.64 -26.23 22.71
CA LEU A 617 3.43 -26.20 23.53
C LEU A 617 3.06 -27.62 23.94
N VAL A 618 2.70 -27.79 25.21
CA VAL A 618 2.28 -29.04 25.82
C VAL A 618 0.87 -28.94 26.39
N ASN A 619 0.14 -30.06 26.36
CA ASN A 619 -1.14 -30.20 27.05
C ASN A 619 -0.96 -30.45 28.55
N LYS A 620 -2.07 -30.56 29.30
CA LYS A 620 -2.09 -30.90 30.74
C LYS A 620 -1.34 -32.17 31.18
N THR A 621 -1.00 -33.09 30.26
CA THR A 621 -0.23 -34.31 30.58
C THR A 621 1.26 -34.18 30.21
N GLY A 622 1.69 -33.01 29.75
CA GLY A 622 3.07 -32.74 29.35
C GLY A 622 3.45 -33.28 27.97
N GLN A 623 2.47 -33.72 27.17
CA GLN A 623 2.71 -34.16 25.80
C GLN A 623 2.74 -32.94 24.85
N VAL A 624 3.72 -32.91 23.96
CA VAL A 624 3.86 -31.85 22.94
C VAL A 624 2.66 -31.92 21.99
N ILE A 625 1.90 -30.83 21.94
CA ILE A 625 0.77 -30.64 21.02
C ILE A 625 1.15 -29.81 19.80
N GLU A 626 2.14 -28.92 19.94
CA GLU A 626 2.54 -28.02 18.86
C GLU A 626 4.02 -27.63 19.00
N ARG A 627 4.71 -27.46 17.87
CA ARG A 627 6.03 -26.84 17.77
C ARG A 627 5.91 -25.61 16.89
N LYS A 628 6.38 -24.46 17.36
CA LYS A 628 6.32 -23.20 16.61
C LYS A 628 7.72 -22.69 16.33
N PRO A 629 8.03 -22.30 15.07
CA PRO A 629 9.27 -21.61 14.79
C PRO A 629 9.27 -20.25 15.51
N VAL A 630 10.35 -19.97 16.22
CA VAL A 630 10.61 -18.69 16.87
C VAL A 630 11.53 -17.89 15.95
N LYS A 631 11.13 -16.65 15.68
CA LYS A 631 11.94 -15.65 14.98
C LYS A 631 12.01 -14.42 15.86
N ALA A 632 13.20 -14.11 16.37
CA ALA A 632 13.42 -12.97 17.24
C ALA A 632 14.70 -12.25 16.80
N TYR A 633 14.68 -10.92 16.83
CA TYR A 633 15.86 -10.13 16.51
C TYR A 633 16.76 -9.99 17.74
N PHE A 634 18.07 -9.84 17.51
CA PHE A 634 19.02 -9.65 18.61
C PHE A 634 20.22 -8.79 18.22
N TYR A 635 20.94 -8.32 19.23
CA TYR A 635 22.33 -7.90 19.08
C TYR A 635 23.21 -8.57 20.14
N ASP A 636 24.49 -8.73 19.84
CA ASP A 636 25.47 -9.27 20.79
C ASP A 636 26.27 -8.12 21.39
N GLU A 637 26.10 -7.88 22.70
CA GLU A 637 26.90 -6.91 23.46
C GLU A 637 28.27 -7.51 23.77
N LYS A 638 29.33 -6.96 23.20
CA LYS A 638 30.67 -7.52 23.35
C LYS A 638 31.26 -7.16 24.70
N LEU A 639 31.82 -8.16 25.38
CA LEU A 639 32.54 -7.99 26.64
C LEU A 639 34.06 -8.00 26.37
N ALA A 640 34.83 -7.26 27.18
CA ALA A 640 36.28 -7.27 27.11
C ALA A 640 36.85 -8.68 27.36
N GLU A 641 37.86 -9.09 26.59
CA GLU A 641 38.49 -10.40 26.76
C GLU A 641 39.26 -10.46 28.09
N VAL A 642 38.87 -11.40 28.96
CA VAL A 642 39.60 -11.71 30.20
C VAL A 642 40.10 -13.15 30.11
N GLY A 643 41.36 -13.32 29.70
CA GLY A 643 42.03 -14.62 29.55
C GLY A 643 41.71 -15.39 28.24
N ASN A 644 42.18 -16.64 28.14
CA ASN A 644 41.96 -17.51 26.98
C ASN A 644 40.54 -18.11 26.98
N ARG A 645 39.51 -17.33 26.62
CA ARG A 645 38.11 -17.78 26.55
C ARG A 645 37.73 -18.33 25.17
N LYS A 646 36.73 -19.23 25.12
CA LYS A 646 36.06 -19.62 23.87
C LYS A 646 35.22 -18.44 23.34
N LYS A 647 35.18 -18.23 22.02
CA LYS A 647 34.44 -17.11 21.36
C LYS A 647 32.96 -16.94 21.82
N ALA A 648 32.27 -18.04 22.17
CA ALA A 648 30.86 -18.03 22.61
C ALA A 648 30.62 -17.38 23.99
N GLN A 649 31.67 -17.05 24.75
CA GLN A 649 31.60 -16.54 26.13
C GLN A 649 31.99 -15.06 26.25
N ASN A 650 32.15 -14.36 25.12
CA ASN A 650 32.63 -12.98 25.05
C ASN A 650 31.52 -11.96 24.74
N TYR A 651 30.24 -12.35 24.82
CA TYR A 651 29.14 -11.44 24.62
C TYR A 651 27.94 -11.74 25.52
N ILE A 652 27.06 -10.74 25.69
CA ILE A 652 25.70 -10.89 26.21
C ILE A 652 24.75 -10.72 25.03
N ARG A 653 24.03 -11.77 24.65
CA ARG A 653 23.02 -11.68 23.58
C ARG A 653 21.78 -11.00 24.13
N MET A 654 21.40 -9.91 23.50
CA MET A 654 20.27 -9.07 23.86
C MET A 654 19.16 -9.28 22.84
N MET A 655 18.09 -9.97 23.26
CA MET A 655 16.91 -10.25 22.46
C MET A 655 15.99 -9.05 22.43
N TYR A 656 15.44 -8.74 21.26
CA TYR A 656 14.40 -7.73 21.15
C TYR A 656 13.07 -8.23 21.69
N ILE A 657 12.49 -7.43 22.57
CA ILE A 657 11.17 -7.61 23.10
C ILE A 657 10.29 -6.49 22.51
N PRO A 658 9.34 -6.82 21.61
CA PRO A 658 8.51 -5.81 20.96
C PRO A 658 7.64 -5.09 21.97
N GLN A 659 7.21 -3.88 21.64
CA GLN A 659 6.20 -3.21 22.45
C GLN A 659 4.87 -3.98 22.40
N GLY A 660 4.09 -3.91 23.46
CA GLY A 660 2.76 -4.53 23.46
C GLY A 660 2.01 -4.29 24.74
N GLU A 661 0.88 -4.98 24.87
CA GLU A 661 0.08 -4.98 26.08
C GLU A 661 -0.23 -6.41 26.52
N PHE A 662 -0.31 -6.62 27.83
CA PHE A 662 -0.64 -7.93 28.39
C PHE A 662 -1.33 -7.80 29.74
N TRP A 663 -2.04 -8.87 30.12
CA TRP A 663 -2.62 -9.01 31.45
C TRP A 663 -1.56 -9.53 32.42
N MET A 664 -1.10 -8.65 33.31
CA MET A 664 -0.15 -8.97 34.37
C MET A 664 -0.87 -9.53 35.58
N GLY A 665 -0.32 -10.58 36.20
CA GLY A 665 -0.92 -11.28 37.33
C GLY A 665 -1.83 -12.45 36.92
N THR A 666 -2.64 -12.90 37.87
CA THR A 666 -3.50 -14.09 37.72
C THR A 666 -4.95 -13.72 38.01
N GLU A 667 -5.88 -14.27 37.23
CA GLU A 667 -7.32 -14.10 37.45
C GLU A 667 -7.75 -14.61 38.82
N ASP A 668 -8.72 -13.94 39.45
CA ASP A 668 -9.16 -14.25 40.82
C ASP A 668 -9.65 -15.70 40.96
N GLU A 669 -10.37 -16.22 39.96
CA GLU A 669 -10.86 -17.61 39.94
C GLU A 669 -9.71 -18.62 39.94
N GLU A 670 -8.65 -18.37 39.18
CA GLU A 670 -7.46 -19.23 39.16
C GLU A 670 -6.67 -19.10 40.47
N ILE A 671 -6.59 -17.90 41.07
CA ILE A 671 -5.99 -17.72 42.40
C ILE A 671 -6.73 -18.56 43.44
N GLU A 672 -8.06 -18.51 43.48
CA GLU A 672 -8.87 -19.31 44.41
C GLU A 672 -8.61 -20.81 44.22
N ARG A 673 -8.53 -21.26 42.96
CA ARG A 673 -8.20 -22.64 42.62
C ARG A 673 -6.81 -23.03 43.11
N LEU A 674 -5.80 -22.19 42.90
CA LEU A 674 -4.42 -22.42 43.32
C LEU A 674 -4.27 -22.45 44.84
N VAL A 675 -4.89 -21.50 45.55
CA VAL A 675 -4.91 -21.45 47.01
C VAL A 675 -5.54 -22.72 47.57
N LYS A 676 -6.68 -23.17 47.03
CA LYS A 676 -7.34 -24.40 47.46
C LYS A 676 -6.52 -25.65 47.13
N LYS A 677 -5.89 -25.70 45.96
CA LYS A 677 -5.15 -26.87 45.47
C LYS A 677 -3.84 -27.10 46.21
N PHE A 678 -3.12 -26.02 46.53
CA PHE A 678 -1.79 -26.10 47.14
C PHE A 678 -1.74 -25.62 48.58
N ASP A 679 -2.90 -25.31 49.18
CA ASP A 679 -3.07 -24.84 50.56
C ASP A 679 -2.11 -23.70 50.94
N SER A 680 -1.99 -22.70 50.06
CA SER A 680 -1.03 -21.62 50.23
C SER A 680 -1.58 -20.28 49.77
N LYS A 681 -1.56 -19.30 50.67
CA LYS A 681 -2.04 -17.93 50.38
C LYS A 681 -1.04 -17.08 49.58
N VAL A 682 0.13 -17.61 49.23
CA VAL A 682 1.14 -16.84 48.48
C VAL A 682 0.64 -16.39 47.10
N PHE A 683 -0.27 -17.14 46.48
CA PHE A 683 -0.85 -16.81 45.18
C PHE A 683 -1.74 -15.56 45.20
N THR A 684 -2.23 -15.13 46.38
CA THR A 684 -3.07 -13.93 46.47
C THR A 684 -2.28 -12.64 46.25
N ARG A 685 -0.95 -12.72 46.13
CA ARG A 685 -0.05 -11.60 45.79
C ARG A 685 -0.05 -11.25 44.29
N GLU A 686 -0.68 -12.11 43.48
CA GLU A 686 -0.75 -11.98 42.02
C GLU A 686 -1.97 -11.19 41.55
N ARG A 687 -2.80 -10.72 42.49
CA ARG A 687 -3.99 -9.92 42.23
C ARG A 687 -3.74 -8.41 42.46
N PRO A 688 -4.57 -7.53 41.91
CA PRO A 688 -5.51 -7.80 40.83
C PRO A 688 -4.75 -8.07 39.52
N GLN A 689 -5.34 -8.90 38.68
CA GLN A 689 -4.90 -8.95 37.29
C GLN A 689 -5.22 -7.60 36.63
N HIS A 690 -4.25 -7.02 35.93
CA HIS A 690 -4.40 -5.69 35.33
C HIS A 690 -3.68 -5.60 33.99
N LEU A 691 -4.14 -4.70 33.11
CA LEU A 691 -3.57 -4.50 31.79
C LEU A 691 -2.35 -3.57 31.89
N VAL A 692 -1.22 -4.01 31.35
CA VAL A 692 0.03 -3.24 31.32
C VAL A 692 0.49 -3.07 29.88
N LYS A 693 0.83 -1.84 29.51
CA LYS A 693 1.47 -1.49 28.24
C LYS A 693 2.97 -1.44 28.44
N VAL A 694 3.70 -2.33 27.77
CA VAL A 694 5.15 -2.44 27.89
C VAL A 694 5.79 -1.83 26.63
N PRO A 695 6.62 -0.79 26.77
CA PRO A 695 7.40 -0.25 25.66
C PRO A 695 8.37 -1.30 25.10
N ALA A 696 8.87 -1.09 23.89
CA ALA A 696 9.87 -1.97 23.31
C ALA A 696 11.23 -1.86 24.06
N PHE A 697 11.88 -2.99 24.30
CA PHE A 697 13.17 -3.05 24.99
C PHE A 697 13.98 -4.27 24.55
N TYR A 698 15.21 -4.36 25.04
CA TYR A 698 16.05 -5.55 24.89
C TYR A 698 16.23 -6.25 26.23
N MET A 699 16.25 -7.58 26.22
CA MET A 699 16.49 -8.42 27.38
C MET A 699 17.56 -9.46 27.08
N SER A 700 18.44 -9.76 28.04
CA SER A 700 19.43 -10.80 27.84
C SER A 700 18.75 -12.16 27.61
N GLN A 701 19.21 -12.88 26.59
CA GLN A 701 18.61 -14.14 26.12
C GLN A 701 18.47 -15.17 27.25
N THR A 702 19.48 -15.20 28.11
CA THR A 702 19.60 -16.08 29.27
C THR A 702 19.78 -15.25 30.55
N PRO A 703 19.66 -15.87 31.74
CA PRO A 703 20.30 -15.33 32.95
C PRO A 703 21.79 -15.07 32.70
N ILE A 704 22.36 -14.09 33.41
CA ILE A 704 23.78 -13.77 33.30
C ILE A 704 24.62 -14.98 33.71
N THR A 705 25.57 -15.37 32.87
CA THR A 705 26.44 -16.53 33.13
C THR A 705 27.60 -16.17 34.06
N GLN A 706 28.23 -17.17 34.66
CA GLN A 706 29.43 -16.98 35.47
C GLN A 706 30.60 -16.39 34.66
N ALA A 707 30.73 -16.73 33.38
CA ALA A 707 31.72 -16.11 32.50
C ALA A 707 31.45 -14.62 32.24
N GLN A 708 30.18 -14.26 31.99
CA GLN A 708 29.76 -12.86 31.79
C GLN A 708 29.93 -12.05 33.09
N TRP A 709 29.51 -12.62 34.22
CA TRP A 709 29.73 -12.04 35.56
C TRP A 709 31.19 -11.67 35.78
N ARG A 710 32.10 -12.64 35.62
CA ARG A 710 33.54 -12.43 35.82
C ARG A 710 34.12 -11.32 34.96
N ALA A 711 33.67 -11.20 33.70
CA ALA A 711 34.17 -10.17 32.79
C ALA A 711 33.90 -8.76 33.33
N ILE A 712 32.70 -8.52 33.86
CA ILE A 712 32.28 -7.21 34.35
C ILE A 712 32.69 -6.99 35.80
N ALA A 713 32.62 -8.01 36.65
CA ALA A 713 33.06 -7.94 38.04
C ALA A 713 34.56 -7.60 38.17
N ALA A 714 35.38 -7.99 37.20
CA ALA A 714 36.81 -7.65 37.13
C ALA A 714 37.09 -6.19 36.71
N THR A 715 36.10 -5.46 36.21
CA THR A 715 36.27 -4.04 35.83
C THR A 715 36.28 -3.13 37.06
N ALA A 716 36.66 -1.86 36.87
CA ALA A 716 36.74 -0.91 37.98
C ALA A 716 35.41 -0.79 38.74
N LYS A 717 35.48 -0.70 40.07
CA LYS A 717 34.30 -0.46 40.93
C LYS A 717 33.60 0.85 40.60
N ILE A 718 32.27 0.87 40.76
CA ILE A 718 31.46 2.09 40.81
C ILE A 718 31.05 2.33 42.27
N ASP A 719 30.13 1.54 42.81
CA ASP A 719 29.62 1.74 44.18
C ASP A 719 30.13 0.70 45.17
N ILE A 720 30.09 -0.59 44.81
CA ILE A 720 30.46 -1.71 45.68
C ILE A 720 31.41 -2.68 45.00
N ASP A 721 32.20 -3.41 45.80
CA ASP A 721 33.09 -4.46 45.29
C ASP A 721 32.29 -5.70 44.89
N LEU A 722 32.70 -6.33 43.78
CA LEU A 722 32.10 -7.57 43.27
C LEU A 722 33.13 -8.69 43.38
N GLU A 723 32.78 -9.75 44.11
CA GLU A 723 33.54 -11.01 44.07
C GLU A 723 33.44 -11.61 42.67
N THR A 724 34.56 -12.03 42.10
CA THR A 724 34.60 -12.52 40.71
C THR A 724 33.99 -13.90 40.56
N ASN A 725 34.04 -14.77 41.58
CA ASN A 725 33.52 -16.14 41.51
C ASN A 725 32.58 -16.43 42.72
N PRO A 726 31.40 -15.78 42.82
CA PRO A 726 30.54 -15.89 44.00
C PRO A 726 29.75 -17.20 44.06
N SER A 727 29.59 -17.87 42.92
CA SER A 727 28.70 -19.02 42.73
C SER A 727 29.18 -20.29 43.44
N SER A 728 28.24 -21.05 43.98
CA SER A 728 28.42 -22.36 44.60
C SER A 728 28.60 -23.49 43.58
N PHE A 729 27.84 -23.47 42.48
CA PHE A 729 28.01 -24.41 41.38
C PHE A 729 29.00 -23.81 40.39
N ILE A 730 30.00 -24.57 39.94
CA ILE A 730 31.10 -24.02 39.15
C ILE A 730 30.95 -24.42 37.68
N GLY A 731 30.82 -23.43 36.80
CA GLY A 731 30.80 -23.65 35.35
C GLY A 731 30.54 -22.37 34.57
N ASP A 732 31.36 -22.11 33.55
CA ASP A 732 31.32 -20.85 32.79
C ASP A 732 29.97 -20.56 32.11
N GLU A 733 29.25 -21.61 31.72
CA GLU A 733 27.93 -21.56 31.06
C GLU A 733 26.77 -21.70 32.06
N LEU A 734 27.06 -21.90 33.34
CA LEU A 734 26.03 -21.87 34.38
C LEU A 734 25.61 -20.41 34.67
N PRO A 735 24.37 -20.18 35.11
CA PRO A 735 23.97 -18.88 35.60
C PRO A 735 24.85 -18.49 36.81
N VAL A 736 25.16 -17.21 36.92
CA VAL A 736 25.73 -16.68 38.16
C VAL A 736 24.66 -16.75 39.25
N GLU A 737 25.00 -17.41 40.35
CA GLU A 737 24.21 -17.41 41.58
C GLU A 737 25.03 -16.95 42.79
N ARG A 738 24.38 -16.84 43.95
CA ARG A 738 24.89 -16.17 45.17
C ARG A 738 25.21 -14.70 44.95
N VAL A 739 24.37 -14.04 44.17
CA VAL A 739 24.40 -12.58 43.99
C VAL A 739 23.14 -11.95 44.59
N ASN A 740 23.35 -10.90 45.37
CA ASN A 740 22.26 -10.12 45.93
C ASN A 740 21.84 -8.98 44.98
N TRP A 741 20.74 -8.29 45.29
CA TRP A 741 20.17 -7.26 44.41
C TRP A 741 21.14 -6.08 44.17
N TYR A 742 21.89 -5.68 45.19
CA TYR A 742 22.87 -4.59 45.10
C TYR A 742 24.03 -4.97 44.17
N GLN A 743 24.51 -6.21 44.26
CA GLN A 743 25.56 -6.74 43.41
C GLN A 743 25.10 -6.86 41.94
N ALA A 744 23.87 -7.31 41.71
CA ALA A 744 23.28 -7.35 40.37
C ALA A 744 23.11 -5.94 39.77
N THR A 745 22.73 -4.95 40.59
CA THR A 745 22.63 -3.54 40.18
C THR A 745 24.00 -2.93 39.88
N GLU A 746 25.02 -3.19 40.70
CA GLU A 746 26.41 -2.78 40.44
C GLU A 746 26.93 -3.38 39.13
N PHE A 747 26.63 -4.66 38.86
CA PHE A 747 26.96 -5.28 37.57
C PHE A 747 26.34 -4.52 36.41
N CYS A 748 25.06 -4.15 36.49
CA CYS A 748 24.38 -3.35 35.45
C CYS A 748 25.04 -1.98 35.25
N LYS A 749 25.43 -1.30 36.33
CA LYS A 749 26.13 0.00 36.26
C LYS A 749 27.49 -0.13 35.59
N ARG A 750 28.28 -1.15 35.96
CA ARG A 750 29.59 -1.42 35.35
C ARG A 750 29.44 -1.77 33.87
N LEU A 751 28.52 -2.67 33.53
CA LEU A 751 28.20 -3.02 32.15
C LEU A 751 27.82 -1.76 31.34
N SER A 752 27.02 -0.87 31.93
CA SER A 752 26.65 0.39 31.29
C SER A 752 27.85 1.30 31.01
N ARG A 753 28.77 1.40 31.97
CA ARG A 753 30.00 2.20 31.82
C ARG A 753 30.91 1.65 30.73
N GLU A 754 31.09 0.33 30.67
CA GLU A 754 31.97 -0.33 29.71
C GLU A 754 31.41 -0.27 28.27
N THR A 755 30.09 -0.44 28.11
CA THR A 755 29.43 -0.54 26.80
C THR A 755 28.89 0.79 26.27
N LYS A 756 28.81 1.82 27.13
CA LYS A 756 28.17 3.11 26.84
C LYS A 756 26.68 3.01 26.48
N ARG A 757 26.02 1.93 26.91
CA ARG A 757 24.56 1.75 26.84
C ARG A 757 23.99 1.64 28.24
N GLU A 758 22.73 1.99 28.42
CA GLU A 758 22.11 1.96 29.74
C GLU A 758 21.52 0.57 30.02
N TYR A 759 22.22 -0.21 30.83
CA TYR A 759 21.79 -1.50 31.33
C TYR A 759 21.24 -1.40 32.74
N ARG A 760 20.17 -2.15 33.00
CA ARG A 760 19.49 -2.23 34.29
C ARG A 760 18.87 -3.60 34.51
N LEU A 761 18.37 -3.85 35.72
CA LEU A 761 17.45 -4.95 35.98
C LEU A 761 16.11 -4.70 35.28
N PRO A 762 15.40 -5.75 34.83
CA PRO A 762 14.05 -5.61 34.31
C PRO A 762 13.10 -5.06 35.39
N SER A 763 12.09 -4.30 34.98
CA SER A 763 10.91 -4.16 35.84
C SER A 763 10.21 -5.52 35.94
N GLU A 764 9.44 -5.72 36.99
CA GLU A 764 8.67 -6.95 37.17
C GLU A 764 7.64 -7.13 36.04
N ALA A 765 7.09 -6.02 35.53
CA ALA A 765 6.20 -6.02 34.38
C ALA A 765 6.91 -6.44 33.09
N GLU A 766 8.10 -5.90 32.82
CA GLU A 766 8.94 -6.31 31.69
C GLU A 766 9.28 -7.80 31.78
N TRP A 767 9.62 -8.29 32.97
CA TRP A 767 9.95 -9.69 33.19
C TRP A 767 8.76 -10.61 32.91
N GLU A 768 7.57 -10.30 33.44
CA GLU A 768 6.38 -11.14 33.24
C GLU A 768 5.91 -11.12 31.78
N TYR A 769 5.93 -9.94 31.15
CA TYR A 769 5.63 -9.78 29.72
C TYR A 769 6.54 -10.65 28.86
N ALA A 770 7.85 -10.54 29.13
CA ALA A 770 8.88 -11.29 28.44
C ALA A 770 8.75 -12.80 28.69
N CYS A 771 8.38 -13.22 29.91
CA CYS A 771 8.18 -14.62 30.29
C CYS A 771 7.02 -15.24 29.51
N ARG A 772 5.87 -14.54 29.46
CA ARG A 772 4.65 -14.99 28.79
C ARG A 772 4.80 -15.05 27.28
N ALA A 773 5.51 -14.10 26.67
CA ALA A 773 5.74 -14.03 25.24
C ALA A 773 4.45 -14.26 24.39
N GLY A 774 3.36 -13.63 24.83
CA GLY A 774 2.03 -13.70 24.19
C GLY A 774 1.11 -14.82 24.70
N THR A 775 1.56 -15.72 25.57
CA THR A 775 0.68 -16.75 26.15
C THR A 775 -0.11 -16.22 27.35
N LYS A 776 -1.32 -16.78 27.54
CA LYS A 776 -2.17 -16.53 28.71
C LYS A 776 -2.15 -17.69 29.71
N THR A 777 -1.50 -18.79 29.34
CA THR A 777 -1.39 -20.00 30.15
C THR A 777 -0.43 -19.82 31.33
N PRO A 778 -0.46 -20.73 32.34
CA PRO A 778 0.45 -20.64 33.49
C PRO A 778 1.93 -20.62 33.10
N PHE A 779 2.31 -21.32 32.04
CA PHE A 779 3.67 -21.34 31.48
C PHE A 779 3.63 -20.94 30.01
N HIS A 780 4.74 -20.44 29.45
CA HIS A 780 4.81 -20.22 27.99
C HIS A 780 4.75 -21.54 27.19
N PHE A 781 4.99 -22.67 27.86
CA PHE A 781 4.81 -24.01 27.32
C PHE A 781 3.35 -24.47 27.28
N GLY A 782 2.40 -23.76 27.92
CA GLY A 782 1.00 -24.16 27.97
C GLY A 782 0.51 -24.48 29.39
N GLU A 783 -0.35 -25.50 29.51
CA GLU A 783 -1.09 -25.80 30.74
C GLU A 783 -0.24 -26.45 31.84
N THR A 784 0.94 -26.96 31.50
CA THR A 784 1.87 -27.59 32.46
C THR A 784 3.33 -27.43 32.06
N ILE A 785 4.24 -27.92 32.90
CA ILE A 785 5.69 -27.89 32.73
C ILE A 785 6.28 -29.27 33.06
N THR A 786 7.34 -29.67 32.37
CA THR A 786 8.03 -30.95 32.63
C THR A 786 9.53 -30.71 32.85
N GLY A 787 10.23 -31.69 33.43
CA GLY A 787 11.69 -31.63 33.63
C GLY A 787 12.53 -31.60 32.33
N GLU A 788 11.90 -31.82 31.18
CA GLU A 788 12.49 -31.66 29.83
C GLU A 788 12.30 -30.25 29.26
N LEU A 789 11.50 -29.40 29.94
CA LEU A 789 11.18 -28.04 29.50
C LEU A 789 11.83 -26.97 30.39
N ALA A 790 12.17 -27.30 31.63
CA ALA A 790 12.86 -26.40 32.54
C ALA A 790 13.57 -27.17 33.65
N ASN A 791 14.50 -26.49 34.33
CA ASN A 791 15.19 -27.03 35.51
C ASN A 791 14.54 -26.55 36.81
N TYR A 792 13.84 -27.45 37.49
CA TYR A 792 13.17 -27.25 38.79
C TYR A 792 13.09 -28.59 39.53
N ASN A 793 12.43 -28.65 40.69
CA ASN A 793 12.15 -29.91 41.37
C ASN A 793 11.02 -30.68 40.68
N ALA A 794 11.36 -31.40 39.61
CA ALA A 794 10.42 -32.21 38.83
C ALA A 794 9.98 -33.51 39.53
N GLY A 795 10.39 -33.76 40.78
CA GLY A 795 9.83 -34.83 41.62
C GLY A 795 8.36 -34.59 42.02
N TYR A 796 7.84 -33.40 41.74
CA TYR A 796 6.46 -32.96 41.94
C TYR A 796 5.83 -32.54 40.61
N THR A 797 4.51 -32.52 40.57
CA THR A 797 3.72 -32.18 39.37
C THR A 797 2.86 -30.95 39.64
N TYR A 798 2.67 -30.13 38.60
CA TYR A 798 1.68 -29.07 38.53
C TYR A 798 0.30 -29.61 38.13
N ALA A 799 0.23 -30.46 37.10
CA ALA A 799 -1.02 -30.99 36.55
C ALA A 799 -0.97 -32.53 36.40
N GLY A 800 -1.30 -33.06 35.22
CA GLY A 800 -1.37 -34.50 34.94
C GLY A 800 -0.12 -35.05 34.27
N GLU A 801 0.97 -34.28 34.22
CA GLU A 801 2.25 -34.72 33.69
C GLU A 801 2.96 -35.74 34.60
N ALA A 802 3.89 -36.49 34.02
CA ALA A 802 4.73 -37.42 34.78
C ALA A 802 5.79 -36.67 35.60
N LYS A 803 6.13 -37.24 36.76
CA LYS A 803 7.28 -36.78 37.55
C LYS A 803 8.57 -36.96 36.74
N GLY A 804 9.45 -35.98 36.81
CA GLY A 804 10.76 -35.95 36.15
C GLY A 804 11.93 -35.96 37.13
N GLU A 805 13.12 -35.72 36.60
CA GLU A 805 14.37 -35.67 37.35
C GLU A 805 14.48 -34.40 38.20
N TYR A 806 14.76 -34.54 39.49
CA TYR A 806 15.19 -33.43 40.33
C TYR A 806 16.72 -33.33 40.36
N ARG A 807 17.27 -32.42 39.55
CA ARG A 807 18.71 -32.30 39.28
C ARG A 807 19.54 -31.78 40.45
N GLN A 808 18.92 -31.11 41.41
CA GLN A 808 19.56 -30.59 42.63
C GLN A 808 20.73 -29.60 42.38
N GLN A 809 20.81 -29.03 41.19
CA GLN A 809 21.84 -28.06 40.78
C GLN A 809 21.35 -27.21 39.61
N THR A 810 22.04 -26.10 39.36
CA THR A 810 21.86 -25.29 38.14
C THR A 810 22.32 -26.07 36.90
N THR A 811 21.69 -25.79 35.76
CA THR A 811 22.08 -26.31 34.44
C THR A 811 22.71 -25.20 33.60
N PRO A 812 23.52 -25.54 32.56
CA PRO A 812 23.94 -24.57 31.56
C PRO A 812 22.75 -23.77 31.04
N VAL A 813 22.92 -22.46 30.89
CA VAL A 813 21.85 -21.60 30.39
C VAL A 813 21.50 -21.97 28.95
N GLY A 814 20.24 -21.82 28.57
CA GLY A 814 19.79 -22.10 27.21
C GLY A 814 19.66 -23.58 26.84
N GLN A 815 19.71 -24.49 27.83
CA GLN A 815 19.61 -25.93 27.59
C GLN A 815 18.21 -26.39 27.18
N PHE A 816 17.16 -25.67 27.62
CA PHE A 816 15.76 -26.01 27.36
C PHE A 816 15.19 -25.16 26.21
N PRO A 817 14.03 -25.50 25.61
CA PRO A 817 13.46 -24.69 24.53
C PRO A 817 13.16 -23.24 24.97
N PRO A 818 13.38 -22.23 24.09
CA PRO A 818 13.06 -20.85 24.39
C PRO A 818 11.55 -20.57 24.25
N ASN A 819 11.11 -19.41 24.74
CA ASN A 819 9.78 -18.89 24.47
C ASN A 819 9.68 -18.17 23.10
N ALA A 820 8.52 -17.61 22.78
CA ALA A 820 8.27 -16.97 21.49
C ALA A 820 9.08 -15.67 21.24
N PHE A 821 9.73 -15.11 22.27
CA PHE A 821 10.67 -14.00 22.14
C PHE A 821 12.14 -14.46 22.09
N GLY A 822 12.38 -15.78 22.04
CA GLY A 822 13.72 -16.35 21.99
C GLY A 822 14.47 -16.30 23.32
N LEU A 823 13.75 -16.13 24.43
CA LEU A 823 14.31 -16.12 25.79
C LEU A 823 14.29 -17.51 26.39
N TYR A 824 15.34 -17.83 27.15
CA TYR A 824 15.55 -19.11 27.79
C TYR A 824 15.44 -19.02 29.32
N ASP A 825 15.17 -20.18 29.92
CA ASP A 825 15.17 -20.40 31.37
C ASP A 825 14.17 -19.53 32.16
N MET A 826 13.10 -19.05 31.51
CA MET A 826 12.08 -18.19 32.15
C MET A 826 11.22 -18.90 33.23
N HIS A 827 11.33 -20.22 33.38
CA HIS A 827 10.53 -21.03 34.32
C HIS A 827 11.38 -21.94 35.24
N GLY A 828 12.64 -21.57 35.50
CA GLY A 828 13.48 -22.29 36.47
C GLY A 828 14.95 -21.90 36.41
N ASN A 829 15.81 -22.85 36.78
CA ASN A 829 17.26 -22.70 36.91
C ASN A 829 17.66 -21.78 38.09
N VAL A 830 17.43 -20.47 38.00
CA VAL A 830 17.69 -19.50 39.09
C VAL A 830 16.59 -18.46 39.18
N TRP A 831 16.27 -18.02 40.40
CA TRP A 831 15.44 -16.87 40.62
C TRP A 831 16.13 -15.61 40.10
N GLU A 832 15.35 -14.66 39.59
CA GLU A 832 15.89 -13.47 38.94
C GLU A 832 15.40 -12.17 39.60
N TRP A 833 16.35 -11.34 40.01
CA TRP A 833 16.08 -10.02 40.60
C TRP A 833 15.43 -9.03 39.61
N CYS A 834 14.35 -8.38 40.03
CA CYS A 834 13.72 -7.25 39.34
C CYS A 834 14.06 -5.91 40.03
N ALA A 835 13.90 -4.80 39.31
CA ALA A 835 14.23 -3.45 39.77
C ALA A 835 13.27 -2.91 40.85
N ASP A 836 12.03 -3.40 40.85
CA ASP A 836 10.92 -2.92 41.66
C ASP A 836 11.19 -3.02 43.17
N THR A 837 10.52 -2.17 43.94
CA THR A 837 10.34 -2.40 45.38
C THR A 837 9.24 -3.44 45.60
N TRP A 838 9.24 -4.12 46.75
CA TRP A 838 8.21 -5.12 47.00
C TRP A 838 6.88 -4.51 47.44
N HIS A 839 5.78 -4.97 46.84
CA HIS A 839 4.40 -4.73 47.26
C HIS A 839 3.69 -6.07 47.45
N ASP A 840 2.78 -6.13 48.42
CA ASP A 840 2.10 -7.40 48.77
C ASP A 840 1.08 -7.86 47.72
N ASN A 841 0.70 -7.00 46.78
CA ASN A 841 -0.21 -7.27 45.67
C ASN A 841 0.03 -6.25 44.54
N TYR A 842 -0.87 -6.16 43.55
CA TYR A 842 -0.82 -5.21 42.43
C TYR A 842 -1.79 -4.02 42.57
N ASP A 843 -2.33 -3.76 43.77
CA ASP A 843 -3.24 -2.62 43.96
C ASP A 843 -2.49 -1.30 43.75
N GLY A 844 -2.82 -0.59 42.68
CA GLY A 844 -2.14 0.65 42.29
C GLY A 844 -0.83 0.45 41.52
N ALA A 845 -0.59 -0.75 40.96
CA ALA A 845 0.58 -1.02 40.14
C ALA A 845 0.62 -0.12 38.88
N PRO A 846 1.81 0.31 38.41
CA PRO A 846 1.96 1.03 37.15
C PRO A 846 1.44 0.24 35.95
N THR A 847 0.87 0.94 34.97
CA THR A 847 0.29 0.32 33.76
C THR A 847 1.12 0.58 32.50
N ASP A 848 2.31 1.15 32.63
CA ASP A 848 3.20 1.58 31.54
C ASP A 848 4.51 0.78 31.47
N GLY A 849 4.60 -0.33 32.21
CA GLY A 849 5.78 -1.20 32.25
C GLY A 849 6.96 -0.66 33.05
N SER A 850 6.83 0.54 33.64
CA SER A 850 7.86 1.10 34.54
C SER A 850 7.99 0.27 35.82
N ALA A 851 9.17 0.36 36.46
CA ALA A 851 9.40 -0.29 37.75
C ALA A 851 8.59 0.40 38.86
N TRP A 852 7.95 -0.39 39.72
CA TRP A 852 7.14 0.10 40.83
C TRP A 852 8.00 0.40 42.05
N ILE A 853 8.36 1.67 42.22
CA ILE A 853 9.27 2.13 43.29
C ILE A 853 8.53 2.79 44.45
N GLU A 854 7.43 3.49 44.19
CA GLU A 854 6.73 4.28 45.21
C GLU A 854 5.92 3.39 46.16
N ASN A 855 5.94 3.75 47.45
CA ASN A 855 5.15 3.12 48.53
C ASN A 855 5.39 1.61 48.76
N GLY A 856 6.47 1.05 48.19
CA GLY A 856 6.87 -0.34 48.42
C GLY A 856 7.89 -0.49 49.55
N ASN A 857 8.15 -1.74 49.94
CA ASN A 857 9.19 -2.06 50.91
C ASN A 857 10.57 -2.04 50.23
N ASP A 858 11.30 -0.95 50.40
CA ASP A 858 12.63 -0.70 49.82
C ASP A 858 13.73 -1.67 50.26
N ASN A 859 13.50 -2.46 51.31
CA ASN A 859 14.42 -3.51 51.76
C ASN A 859 14.25 -4.82 50.99
N ARG A 860 13.25 -4.92 50.11
CA ARG A 860 12.92 -6.12 49.33
C ARG A 860 12.66 -5.76 47.88
N SER A 861 12.92 -6.72 47.00
CA SER A 861 12.62 -6.62 45.57
C SER A 861 12.03 -7.93 45.09
N PRO A 862 11.14 -7.90 44.09
CA PRO A 862 10.60 -9.11 43.51
C PRO A 862 11.68 -9.99 42.90
N LEU A 863 11.53 -11.30 43.14
CA LEU A 863 12.21 -12.37 42.43
C LEU A 863 11.17 -13.06 41.53
N ARG A 864 11.58 -13.39 40.30
CA ARG A 864 10.74 -14.07 39.30
C ARG A 864 11.45 -15.29 38.70
N GLY A 865 10.72 -16.17 38.02
CA GLY A 865 11.27 -17.31 37.27
C GLY A 865 11.50 -18.59 38.05
N VAL A 866 11.65 -18.51 39.38
CA VAL A 866 11.90 -19.67 40.26
C VAL A 866 13.27 -20.30 39.99
N SER A 867 13.64 -21.38 40.65
CA SER A 867 14.95 -22.01 40.50
C SER A 867 14.90 -23.53 40.45
N TRP A 868 16.07 -24.14 40.25
CA TRP A 868 16.28 -25.59 40.29
C TRP A 868 15.72 -26.27 41.55
N TYR A 869 15.60 -25.55 42.68
CA TYR A 869 15.24 -26.09 43.99
C TYR A 869 13.73 -26.24 44.24
N TYR A 870 12.91 -25.42 43.60
CA TYR A 870 11.50 -25.25 43.96
C TYR A 870 10.54 -26.10 43.11
N TYR A 871 9.31 -26.23 43.61
CA TYR A 871 8.24 -27.01 43.00
C TYR A 871 7.62 -26.33 41.77
N PRO A 872 7.05 -27.10 40.81
CA PRO A 872 6.57 -26.56 39.53
C PRO A 872 5.45 -25.53 39.64
N TYR A 873 4.62 -25.56 40.68
CA TYR A 873 3.54 -24.59 40.85
C TYR A 873 4.03 -23.17 41.18
N TYR A 874 5.28 -23.04 41.60
CA TYR A 874 5.96 -21.76 41.71
C TYR A 874 6.50 -21.30 40.35
N CYS A 875 6.85 -22.20 39.42
CA CYS A 875 7.45 -21.85 38.13
C CYS A 875 6.52 -21.09 37.16
N ARG A 876 5.28 -20.76 37.56
CA ARG A 876 4.31 -20.07 36.70
C ARG A 876 4.79 -18.66 36.36
N SER A 877 4.41 -18.20 35.16
CA SER A 877 4.73 -16.87 34.66
C SER A 877 4.34 -15.76 35.64
N ALA A 878 3.21 -15.89 36.32
CA ALA A 878 2.70 -14.89 37.26
C ALA A 878 3.26 -14.98 38.68
N PHE A 879 3.97 -16.05 39.06
CA PHE A 879 4.36 -16.25 40.46
C PHE A 879 5.47 -15.29 40.90
N ARG A 880 5.20 -14.54 41.97
CA ARG A 880 6.12 -13.53 42.50
C ARG A 880 6.59 -13.94 43.89
N ASP A 881 7.88 -13.77 44.16
CA ASP A 881 8.39 -13.88 45.52
C ASP A 881 9.06 -12.58 45.99
N GLY A 882 8.80 -12.22 47.24
CA GLY A 882 9.34 -11.04 47.90
C GLY A 882 9.52 -11.24 49.39
N TYR A 883 9.65 -12.50 49.81
CA TYR A 883 9.95 -12.82 51.20
C TYR A 883 11.36 -12.38 51.61
N HIS A 884 12.29 -12.38 50.66
CA HIS A 884 13.71 -12.20 50.91
C HIS A 884 14.17 -10.73 50.81
N ARG A 885 15.21 -10.40 51.58
CA ARG A 885 15.78 -9.03 51.60
C ARG A 885 16.71 -8.85 50.41
N ARG A 886 16.85 -7.60 49.94
CA ARG A 886 17.79 -7.22 48.86
C ARG A 886 19.24 -7.65 49.09
N GLY A 887 19.66 -7.80 50.35
CA GLY A 887 20.99 -8.27 50.72
C GLY A 887 21.16 -9.79 50.77
N SER A 888 20.11 -10.58 50.54
CA SER A 888 20.17 -12.05 50.53
C SER A 888 20.85 -12.58 49.25
N TYR A 889 21.71 -13.58 49.40
CA TYR A 889 22.43 -14.23 48.29
C TYR A 889 22.43 -15.76 48.52
N TYR A 890 21.52 -16.49 47.87
CA TYR A 890 21.47 -17.95 47.94
C TYR A 890 21.97 -18.58 46.64
N ASN A 891 22.23 -19.89 46.67
CA ASN A 891 22.76 -20.66 45.52
C ASN A 891 21.74 -20.93 44.40
N TYR A 892 20.71 -20.11 44.36
CA TYR A 892 19.65 -20.14 43.38
C TYR A 892 19.15 -18.72 43.05
N TYR A 893 19.88 -17.67 43.45
CA TYR A 893 19.57 -16.26 43.12
C TYR A 893 20.55 -15.73 42.09
N GLY A 894 20.05 -15.45 40.90
CA GLY A 894 20.72 -14.79 39.79
C GLY A 894 19.94 -13.58 39.30
N PHE A 895 20.14 -13.22 38.03
CA PHE A 895 19.42 -12.12 37.39
C PHE A 895 19.65 -12.15 35.87
N ARG A 896 18.84 -11.37 35.16
CA ARG A 896 19.03 -10.99 33.76
C ARG A 896 19.05 -9.46 33.63
N VAL A 897 19.50 -8.96 32.49
CA VAL A 897 19.63 -7.51 32.25
C VAL A 897 18.75 -7.06 31.09
N VAL A 898 18.35 -5.79 31.12
CA VAL A 898 17.62 -5.13 30.04
C VAL A 898 18.27 -3.81 29.64
N CYS A 899 17.94 -3.35 28.44
CA CYS A 899 18.40 -2.12 27.80
C CYS A 899 17.25 -1.51 26.98
N GLY A 900 17.12 -0.18 26.93
CA GLY A 900 16.05 0.47 26.16
C GLY A 900 16.23 0.35 24.64
N ALA A 901 15.15 0.14 23.88
CA ALA A 901 15.19 -0.02 22.42
C ALA A 901 15.50 1.27 21.61
N GLY A 902 16.08 2.31 22.24
CA GLY A 902 16.24 3.62 21.60
C GLY A 902 17.20 4.59 22.30
N ARG A 903 18.23 4.12 23.00
CA ARG A 903 19.30 4.98 23.55
C ARG A 903 20.67 4.54 23.04
N THR A 904 21.10 5.09 21.91
CA THR A 904 22.52 5.43 21.72
C THR A 904 22.67 6.88 22.19
N VAL A 905 23.46 7.08 23.24
CA VAL A 905 23.83 8.40 23.78
C VAL A 905 24.60 9.19 22.74
#